data_AF-E1X364-F1
#
_entry.id   AF-E1X364-F1
#
_cell.length_a   1.000
_cell.length_b   1.000
_cell.length_c   1.000
_cell.angle_alpha   90.00
_cell.angle_beta   90.00
_cell.angle_gamma   90.00
#
_symmetry.space_group_name_H-M   'P 1'
#
loop_
_entity.id
_entity.type
_entity.pdbx_description
1 polymer ?
#
loop_
_entity_poly.entity_id
_entity_poly.type
_entity_poly.pdbx_seq_one_letter_code
_entity_poly.pdbx_strand_id
1 'polypeptide(L)'
;MAEINKSSNIIVYCGNDKGYFQSLEQRFKQRYESLNFSFVISFTEDESSYLSLLVDILKLNPKIIYIDFSVNTKSFLKLSRQLKRLSTLDHVPIVGLVESKKYLRECSASGVDFTHVKCGEIHDVVYHPMYVAFEKQVAKPTFAKGKFKAPVSASLINDFRVGYITPEYIRAEGNFHQSKGDVLELSTSFPKETIPSKQFIVNSVSDSDLYYDFDYSYELGIQFVSEPSISEADLETANALEDPKAKENRLTELQNNLKIKQEEHANEVRVCKKKHLAWVNDKITFSNPKKTKILIFDGEMNFLDSVKTSLDQFPYTIRLQTVLTEDVESLRKVFPHLIGMNLISKTFLDKFNNPNLTLVEKEALEEELKERETNSLNHLGRLVKRVKDTENYTPFIIVFNCLNFTSKSLQDTYEYPLIISHKGKMDLDYILKMAEIFERKQVDKYNAKVEAKIASLRKKDPKKYGRITKADFEEKRYYVNKNDDMSFLSLTHDIEVLTISETEITFKSERQLSPSTYRFDVPLKCSVTIVPTDGNYFQKDGQDFIYKAFIHSVDEIDKKGIRKYVNDTFFADLNEKRDKELQEFKNLNNSILEEKKSKEEKSVEETLEEINNDRDEEARPKDNSSIGFSRKLKDD
;
A
#
# COMPACT_ATOMS: atom_id res chain seq x y z
N MET A 1 -5.18 26.83 -24.14
CA MET A 1 -5.23 25.36 -24.25
C MET A 1 -5.12 25.03 -25.73
N ALA A 2 -4.09 24.30 -26.16
CA ALA A 2 -3.96 23.86 -27.55
C ALA A 2 -5.09 22.86 -27.88
N GLU A 3 -5.60 22.88 -29.11
CA GLU A 3 -6.63 21.95 -29.58
C GLU A 3 -6.10 20.51 -29.46
N ILE A 4 -6.63 19.78 -28.48
CA ILE A 4 -6.33 18.37 -28.28
C ILE A 4 -7.06 17.59 -29.39
N ASN A 5 -6.31 16.89 -30.24
CA ASN A 5 -6.88 16.02 -31.26
C ASN A 5 -7.73 14.92 -30.60
N LYS A 6 -8.99 14.76 -31.03
CA LYS A 6 -9.97 13.81 -30.48
C LYS A 6 -9.53 12.33 -30.48
N SER A 7 -8.41 11.98 -31.11
CA SER A 7 -7.86 10.62 -31.23
C SER A 7 -6.50 10.40 -30.55
N SER A 8 -5.94 11.39 -29.86
CA SER A 8 -4.62 11.24 -29.21
C SER A 8 -4.70 10.51 -27.87
N ASN A 9 -3.70 9.68 -27.57
CA ASN A 9 -3.53 9.09 -26.24
C ASN A 9 -2.95 10.14 -25.28
N ILE A 10 -3.72 10.59 -24.30
CA ILE A 10 -3.31 11.72 -23.44
C ILE A 10 -2.56 11.21 -22.21
N ILE A 11 -1.37 11.77 -21.97
CA ILE A 11 -0.56 11.57 -20.77
C ILE A 11 -0.58 12.87 -19.98
N VAL A 12 -1.03 12.79 -18.73
CA VAL A 12 -1.10 13.94 -17.83
C VAL A 12 0.04 13.89 -16.84
N TYR A 13 0.70 15.02 -16.64
CA TYR A 13 1.71 15.21 -15.61
C TYR A 13 1.28 16.30 -14.63
N CYS A 14 1.15 15.90 -13.36
CA CYS A 14 0.77 16.75 -12.25
C CYS A 14 2.01 17.22 -11.49
N GLY A 15 2.61 18.32 -11.93
CA GLY A 15 3.85 18.84 -11.35
C GLY A 15 4.38 20.06 -12.09
N ASN A 16 5.45 20.65 -11.56
CA ASN A 16 6.10 21.83 -12.15
C ASN A 16 7.49 21.55 -12.76
N ASP A 17 8.01 20.33 -12.63
CA ASP A 17 9.32 19.93 -13.16
C ASP A 17 9.22 19.62 -14.66
N LYS A 18 9.22 20.69 -15.45
CA LYS A 18 9.13 20.62 -16.91
C LYS A 18 10.29 19.85 -17.53
N GLY A 19 11.49 19.94 -16.95
CA GLY A 19 12.69 19.28 -17.49
C GLY A 19 12.59 17.76 -17.37
N TYR A 20 12.17 17.27 -16.21
CA TYR A 20 11.94 15.83 -16.03
C TYR A 20 10.81 15.33 -16.93
N PHE A 21 9.70 16.08 -17.04
CA PHE A 21 8.59 15.68 -17.91
C PHE A 21 8.95 15.68 -19.41
N GLN A 22 9.75 16.65 -19.87
CA GLN A 22 10.28 16.66 -21.24
C GLN A 22 11.15 15.42 -21.52
N SER A 23 11.93 14.96 -20.53
CA SER A 23 12.73 13.75 -20.66
C SER A 23 11.85 12.50 -20.81
N LEU A 24 10.74 12.43 -20.07
CA LEU A 24 9.73 11.38 -20.25
C LEU A 24 9.11 11.45 -21.65
N GLU A 25 8.65 12.63 -22.07
CA GLU A 25 8.05 12.86 -23.40
C GLU A 25 8.98 12.38 -24.54
N GLN A 26 10.26 12.75 -24.49
CA GLN A 26 11.25 12.29 -25.46
C GLN A 26 11.37 10.76 -25.47
N ARG A 27 11.36 10.12 -24.30
CA ARG A 27 11.46 8.66 -24.20
C ARG A 27 10.23 7.96 -24.77
N PHE A 28 9.03 8.48 -24.53
CA PHE A 28 7.80 7.98 -25.15
C PHE A 28 7.85 8.12 -26.67
N LYS A 29 8.22 9.30 -27.19
CA LYS A 29 8.32 9.57 -28.63
C LYS A 29 9.34 8.64 -29.31
N GLN A 30 10.49 8.39 -28.69
CA GLN A 30 11.52 7.50 -29.24
C GLN A 30 11.09 6.03 -29.29
N ARG A 31 10.32 5.54 -28.32
CA ARG A 31 10.01 4.10 -28.17
C ARG A 31 8.63 3.72 -28.68
N TYR A 32 7.70 4.67 -28.74
CA TYR A 32 6.28 4.44 -29.01
C TYR A 32 5.68 5.49 -29.97
N GLU A 33 6.44 5.88 -30.99
CA GLU A 33 6.03 6.88 -31.99
C GLU A 33 4.66 6.55 -32.62
N SER A 34 4.36 5.27 -32.83
CA SER A 34 3.12 4.79 -33.45
C SER A 34 1.85 5.01 -32.62
N LEU A 35 1.95 5.31 -31.32
CA LEU A 35 0.80 5.42 -30.42
C LEU A 35 0.22 6.84 -30.29
N ASN A 36 0.78 7.83 -30.99
CA ASN A 36 0.28 9.22 -31.04
C ASN A 36 -0.09 9.79 -29.66
N PHE A 37 0.91 10.01 -28.82
CA PHE A 37 0.74 10.58 -27.48
C PHE A 37 0.64 12.11 -27.48
N SER A 38 -0.26 12.65 -26.66
CA SER A 38 -0.34 14.07 -26.31
C SER A 38 0.01 14.28 -24.84
N PHE A 39 0.92 15.20 -24.57
CA PHE A 39 1.45 15.45 -23.23
C PHE A 39 0.87 16.73 -22.67
N VAL A 40 0.21 16.63 -21.50
CA VAL A 40 -0.46 17.76 -20.85
C VAL A 40 0.09 17.93 -19.45
N ILE A 41 0.55 19.15 -19.15
CA ILE A 41 0.94 19.54 -17.79
C ILE A 41 -0.28 20.14 -17.10
N SER A 42 -0.60 19.64 -15.92
CA SER A 42 -1.69 20.17 -15.09
C SER A 42 -1.19 20.41 -13.68
N PHE A 43 -1.16 21.67 -13.23
CA PHE A 43 -0.51 22.02 -11.97
C PHE A 43 -1.24 23.15 -11.25
N THR A 44 -1.27 23.07 -9.92
CA THR A 44 -1.74 24.12 -9.04
C THR A 44 -0.77 24.29 -7.88
N GLU A 45 -0.39 25.53 -7.57
CA GLU A 45 0.42 25.85 -6.39
C GLU A 45 -0.43 25.82 -5.12
N ASP A 46 -1.72 26.15 -5.24
CA ASP A 46 -2.64 26.21 -4.10
C ASP A 46 -3.05 24.81 -3.61
N GLU A 47 -2.81 24.54 -2.32
CA GLU A 47 -3.21 23.29 -1.65
C GLU A 47 -4.72 23.05 -1.65
N SER A 48 -5.54 24.12 -1.72
CA SER A 48 -6.99 24.01 -1.70
C SER A 48 -7.60 23.67 -3.06
N SER A 49 -6.85 23.89 -4.14
CA SER A 49 -7.29 23.76 -5.52
C SER A 49 -7.09 22.35 -6.14
N TYR A 50 -6.83 21.31 -5.34
CA TYR A 50 -6.69 19.95 -5.89
C TYR A 50 -8.00 19.40 -6.47
N LEU A 51 -9.15 19.91 -6.03
CA LEU A 51 -10.46 19.50 -6.51
C LEU A 51 -10.75 20.02 -7.92
N SER A 52 -10.38 21.27 -8.23
CA SER A 52 -10.48 21.78 -9.61
C SER A 52 -9.51 21.04 -10.53
N LEU A 53 -8.29 20.76 -10.05
CA LEU A 53 -7.32 19.93 -10.76
C LEU A 53 -7.88 18.52 -11.07
N LEU A 54 -8.58 17.89 -10.12
CA LEU A 54 -9.27 16.61 -10.35
C LEU A 54 -10.27 16.71 -11.50
N VAL A 55 -11.12 17.75 -11.50
CA VAL A 55 -12.13 17.97 -12.56
C VAL A 55 -11.46 18.18 -13.92
N ASP A 56 -10.37 18.95 -13.97
CA ASP A 56 -9.65 19.20 -15.21
C ASP A 56 -8.98 17.93 -15.76
N ILE A 57 -8.42 17.08 -14.90
CA ILE A 57 -7.88 15.78 -15.31
C ILE A 57 -8.97 14.89 -15.91
N LEU A 58 -10.17 14.86 -15.32
CA LEU A 58 -11.27 14.05 -15.84
C LEU A 58 -11.71 14.48 -17.24
N LYS A 59 -11.74 15.79 -17.51
CA LYS A 59 -12.07 16.33 -18.85
C LYS A 59 -11.08 15.88 -19.93
N LEU A 60 -9.84 15.58 -19.55
CA LEU A 60 -8.79 15.15 -20.47
C LEU A 60 -8.88 13.67 -20.84
N ASN A 61 -9.63 12.83 -20.11
CA ASN A 61 -9.71 11.38 -20.33
C ASN A 61 -8.32 10.71 -20.52
N PRO A 62 -7.42 10.82 -19.51
CA PRO A 62 -6.04 10.39 -19.62
C PRO A 62 -5.90 8.88 -19.76
N LYS A 63 -4.79 8.45 -20.38
CA LYS A 63 -4.35 7.04 -20.45
C LYS A 63 -3.27 6.71 -19.44
N ILE A 64 -2.48 7.69 -19.00
CA ILE A 64 -1.48 7.57 -17.95
C ILE A 64 -1.46 8.89 -17.17
N ILE A 65 -1.36 8.81 -15.84
CA ILE A 65 -1.25 9.99 -14.97
C ILE A 65 0.05 9.90 -14.18
N TYR A 66 0.90 10.91 -14.30
CA TYR A 66 2.07 11.12 -13.43
C TYR A 66 1.73 12.17 -12.38
N ILE A 67 2.06 11.89 -11.11
CA ILE A 67 1.89 12.82 -10.00
C ILE A 67 3.23 13.05 -9.33
N ASP A 68 3.68 14.30 -9.34
CA ASP A 68 4.96 14.70 -8.79
C ASP A 68 4.81 15.28 -7.39
N PHE A 69 5.15 14.49 -6.38
CA PHE A 69 4.97 14.85 -4.97
C PHE A 69 6.01 15.84 -4.43
N SER A 70 6.96 16.30 -5.26
CA SER A 70 8.11 17.10 -4.83
C SER A 70 7.75 18.48 -4.29
N VAL A 71 6.68 19.12 -4.80
CA VAL A 71 6.34 20.51 -4.46
C VAL A 71 5.15 20.61 -3.51
N ASN A 72 4.02 19.99 -3.86
CA ASN A 72 2.79 20.08 -3.07
C ASN A 72 2.34 18.69 -2.61
N THR A 73 3.16 18.06 -1.76
CA THR A 73 2.96 16.67 -1.31
C THR A 73 1.57 16.45 -0.70
N LYS A 74 1.12 17.34 0.20
CA LYS A 74 -0.17 17.18 0.90
C LYS A 74 -1.36 17.23 -0.06
N SER A 75 -1.37 18.19 -0.99
CA SER A 75 -2.42 18.34 -1.99
C SER A 75 -2.46 17.15 -2.93
N PHE A 76 -1.31 16.73 -3.42
CA PHE A 76 -1.22 15.62 -4.37
C PHE A 76 -1.47 14.25 -3.73
N LEU A 77 -1.20 14.07 -2.44
CA LEU A 77 -1.64 12.88 -1.70
C LEU A 77 -3.16 12.79 -1.58
N LYS A 78 -3.86 13.94 -1.58
CA LYS A 78 -5.33 13.96 -1.62
C LYS A 78 -5.83 13.72 -3.04
N LEU A 79 -5.21 14.34 -4.04
CA LEU A 79 -5.53 14.14 -5.45
C LEU A 79 -5.41 12.68 -5.87
N SER A 80 -4.28 12.04 -5.59
CA SER A 80 -4.03 10.63 -5.94
C SER A 80 -5.08 9.69 -5.36
N ARG A 81 -5.42 9.88 -4.07
CA ARG A 81 -6.48 9.11 -3.38
C ARG A 81 -7.86 9.32 -3.99
N GLN A 82 -8.16 10.50 -4.54
CA GLN A 82 -9.44 10.72 -5.21
C GLN A 82 -9.42 10.07 -6.59
N LEU A 83 -8.38 10.32 -7.40
CA LEU A 83 -8.23 9.75 -8.74
C LEU A 83 -8.32 8.23 -8.74
N LYS A 84 -7.61 7.55 -7.84
CA LYS A 84 -7.60 6.08 -7.78
C LYS A 84 -8.97 5.47 -7.49
N ARG A 85 -9.84 6.21 -6.80
CA ARG A 85 -11.18 5.73 -6.41
C ARG A 85 -12.24 5.93 -7.48
N LEU A 86 -11.97 6.70 -8.54
CA LEU A 86 -12.97 7.01 -9.56
C LEU A 86 -13.07 5.87 -10.57
N SER A 87 -14.26 5.31 -10.72
CA SER A 87 -14.55 4.19 -11.63
C SER A 87 -14.07 4.39 -13.08
N THR A 88 -14.08 5.62 -13.60
CA THR A 88 -13.59 5.91 -14.96
C THR A 88 -12.09 5.79 -15.12
N LEU A 89 -11.34 5.74 -14.02
CA LEU A 89 -9.88 5.71 -13.98
C LEU A 89 -9.33 4.38 -13.44
N ASP A 90 -10.18 3.37 -13.18
CA ASP A 90 -9.76 2.07 -12.61
C ASP A 90 -8.64 1.38 -13.42
N HIS A 91 -8.62 1.59 -14.74
CA HIS A 91 -7.62 1.03 -15.66
C HIS A 91 -6.52 2.03 -16.07
N VAL A 92 -6.53 3.24 -15.52
CA VAL A 92 -5.54 4.28 -15.83
C VAL A 92 -4.42 4.21 -14.80
N PRO A 93 -3.18 3.80 -15.17
CA PRO A 93 -2.08 3.74 -14.22
C PRO A 93 -1.71 5.14 -13.73
N ILE A 94 -1.61 5.26 -12.40
CA ILE A 94 -1.18 6.45 -11.68
C ILE A 94 0.23 6.22 -11.13
N VAL A 95 1.18 7.03 -11.58
CA VAL A 95 2.60 6.95 -11.21
C VAL A 95 2.97 8.09 -10.29
N GLY A 96 3.41 7.76 -9.08
CA GLY A 96 3.97 8.71 -8.13
C GLY A 96 5.47 8.95 -8.36
N LEU A 97 5.89 10.22 -8.41
CA LEU A 97 7.28 10.63 -8.53
C LEU A 97 7.70 11.36 -7.25
N VAL A 98 8.84 10.96 -6.66
CA VAL A 98 9.39 11.56 -5.43
C VAL A 98 10.86 11.92 -5.60
N GLU A 99 11.35 12.93 -4.88
CA GLU A 99 12.77 13.29 -4.88
C GLU A 99 13.62 12.35 -4.02
N SER A 100 13.05 11.75 -2.98
CA SER A 100 13.79 10.93 -2.03
C SER A 100 12.97 9.77 -1.48
N LYS A 101 13.69 8.74 -1.00
CA LYS A 101 13.10 7.54 -0.39
C LYS A 101 12.24 7.81 0.84
N LYS A 102 12.44 8.96 1.51
CA LYS A 102 11.68 9.36 2.70
C LYS A 102 10.17 9.42 2.45
N TYR A 103 9.77 9.80 1.24
CA TYR A 103 8.35 10.01 0.90
C TYR A 103 7.65 8.77 0.32
N LEU A 104 8.37 7.67 0.11
CA LEU A 104 7.84 6.47 -0.55
C LEU A 104 6.63 5.88 0.18
N ARG A 105 6.69 5.79 1.51
CA ARG A 105 5.63 5.18 2.32
C ARG A 105 4.32 5.95 2.21
N GLU A 106 4.37 7.28 2.33
CA GLU A 106 3.17 8.14 2.23
C GLU A 106 2.58 8.12 0.82
N CYS A 107 3.44 8.17 -0.20
CA CYS A 107 3.02 8.16 -1.60
C CYS A 107 2.38 6.82 -1.99
N SER A 108 3.02 5.69 -1.64
CA SER A 108 2.46 4.36 -1.87
C SER A 108 1.13 4.17 -1.12
N ALA A 109 1.05 4.62 0.14
CA ALA A 109 -0.20 4.59 0.91
C ALA A 109 -1.30 5.53 0.40
N SER A 110 -1.02 6.33 -0.65
CA SER A 110 -2.02 7.17 -1.31
C SER A 110 -2.78 6.45 -2.43
N GLY A 111 -2.37 5.22 -2.79
CA GLY A 111 -3.04 4.37 -3.78
C GLY A 111 -2.50 4.50 -5.21
N VAL A 112 -1.32 5.10 -5.41
CA VAL A 112 -0.65 5.08 -6.73
C VAL A 112 -0.20 3.66 -7.08
N ASP A 113 -0.27 3.29 -8.36
CA ASP A 113 0.08 1.95 -8.82
C ASP A 113 1.59 1.70 -8.79
N PHE A 114 2.37 2.74 -9.11
CA PHE A 114 3.84 2.71 -9.07
C PHE A 114 4.37 3.95 -8.37
N THR A 115 5.43 3.80 -7.58
CA THR A 115 6.17 4.93 -7.00
C THR A 115 7.62 4.87 -7.46
N HIS A 116 8.13 5.95 -8.03
CA HIS A 116 9.50 6.05 -8.53
C HIS A 116 10.24 7.22 -7.88
N VAL A 117 11.50 6.98 -7.51
CA VAL A 117 12.43 8.05 -7.13
C VAL A 117 12.96 8.68 -8.40
N LYS A 118 12.82 10.00 -8.54
CA LYS A 118 13.33 10.72 -9.71
C LYS A 118 14.84 10.52 -9.83
N CYS A 119 15.27 10.09 -11.00
CA CYS A 119 16.67 9.88 -11.35
C CYS A 119 16.86 9.94 -12.87
N GLY A 120 18.10 9.89 -13.35
CA GLY A 120 18.39 9.90 -14.79
C GLY A 120 17.89 8.63 -15.51
N GLU A 121 17.73 7.53 -14.79
CA GLU A 121 17.30 6.25 -15.36
C GLU A 121 15.76 6.09 -15.41
N ILE A 122 15.14 6.75 -16.39
CA ILE A 122 13.68 6.82 -16.56
C ILE A 122 13.03 5.63 -17.27
N HIS A 123 13.76 4.53 -17.54
CA HIS A 123 13.21 3.38 -18.28
C HIS A 123 11.93 2.84 -17.65
N ASP A 124 11.99 2.51 -16.36
CA ASP A 124 10.90 1.85 -15.63
C ASP A 124 9.71 2.80 -15.42
N VAL A 125 10.00 4.10 -15.28
CA VAL A 125 9.00 5.18 -15.16
C VAL A 125 8.09 5.24 -16.39
N VAL A 126 8.59 4.80 -17.56
CA VAL A 126 7.83 4.70 -18.80
C VAL A 126 7.29 3.27 -19.00
N TYR A 127 8.11 2.24 -18.78
CA TYR A 127 7.74 0.86 -19.07
C TYR A 127 6.59 0.33 -18.21
N HIS A 128 6.60 0.58 -16.90
CA HIS A 128 5.55 0.07 -16.00
C HIS A 128 4.15 0.56 -16.35
N PRO A 129 3.88 1.88 -16.44
CA PRO A 129 2.54 2.35 -16.81
C PRO A 129 2.16 1.96 -18.25
N MET A 130 3.13 1.87 -19.17
CA MET A 130 2.86 1.40 -20.53
C MET A 130 2.43 -0.06 -20.57
N TYR A 131 3.00 -0.92 -19.72
CA TYR A 131 2.58 -2.31 -19.62
C TYR A 131 1.13 -2.43 -19.15
N VAL A 132 0.72 -1.61 -18.16
CA VAL A 132 -0.64 -1.62 -17.63
C VAL A 132 -1.64 -1.04 -18.64
N ALA A 133 -1.33 0.11 -19.23
CA ALA A 133 -2.26 0.80 -20.14
C ALA A 133 -2.30 0.20 -21.55
N PHE A 134 -1.20 -0.39 -22.02
CA PHE A 134 -1.01 -0.82 -23.41
C PHE A 134 -0.22 -2.15 -23.51
N GLU A 135 -0.61 -3.16 -22.73
CA GLU A 135 0.09 -4.46 -22.61
C GLU A 135 0.53 -5.07 -23.96
N LYS A 136 -0.34 -5.02 -24.98
CA LYS A 136 -0.06 -5.61 -26.30
C LYS A 136 0.95 -4.82 -27.15
N GLN A 137 1.16 -3.55 -26.83
CA GLN A 137 1.98 -2.60 -27.60
C GLN A 137 3.28 -2.24 -26.87
N VAL A 138 3.42 -2.62 -25.60
CA VAL A 138 4.61 -2.33 -24.79
C VAL A 138 5.82 -3.11 -25.33
N ALA A 139 6.93 -2.41 -25.51
CA ALA A 139 8.16 -3.02 -25.98
C ALA A 139 8.84 -3.73 -24.81
N LYS A 140 9.03 -5.05 -24.92
CA LYS A 140 9.67 -5.87 -23.88
C LYS A 140 11.06 -5.32 -23.50
N PRO A 141 11.42 -5.35 -22.21
CA PRO A 141 12.71 -4.87 -21.75
C PRO A 141 13.81 -5.84 -22.19
N THR A 142 14.99 -5.30 -22.49
CA THR A 142 16.17 -6.05 -22.95
C THR A 142 17.22 -6.23 -21.85
N PHE A 143 16.84 -6.10 -20.58
CA PHE A 143 17.76 -6.24 -19.45
C PHE A 143 18.17 -7.70 -19.24
N ALA A 144 19.40 -7.90 -18.72
CA ALA A 144 19.87 -9.21 -18.30
C ALA A 144 18.99 -9.76 -17.16
N LYS A 145 18.64 -11.05 -17.23
CA LYS A 145 17.78 -11.72 -16.24
C LYS A 145 18.54 -12.81 -15.49
N GLY A 146 18.95 -12.53 -14.26
CA GLY A 146 19.62 -13.52 -13.41
C GLY A 146 18.62 -14.62 -13.04
N LYS A 147 18.91 -15.87 -13.43
CA LYS A 147 18.13 -17.04 -13.02
C LYS A 147 18.90 -17.77 -11.93
N PHE A 148 18.28 -17.95 -10.76
CA PHE A 148 18.93 -18.63 -9.65
C PHE A 148 18.91 -20.14 -9.87
N LYS A 149 20.02 -20.82 -9.56
CA LYS A 149 20.13 -22.29 -9.61
C LYS A 149 19.34 -22.95 -8.48
N ALA A 150 19.45 -22.38 -7.29
CA ALA A 150 18.61 -22.68 -6.14
C ALA A 150 17.80 -21.41 -5.82
N PRO A 151 16.48 -21.50 -5.61
CA PRO A 151 15.69 -20.32 -5.28
C PRO A 151 16.21 -19.61 -4.02
N VAL A 152 16.16 -18.28 -4.01
CA VAL A 152 16.62 -17.47 -2.87
C VAL A 152 15.43 -17.16 -1.98
N SER A 153 15.48 -17.59 -0.72
CA SER A 153 14.45 -17.21 0.27
C SER A 153 14.48 -15.70 0.51
N ALA A 154 13.31 -15.08 0.40
CA ALA A 154 13.11 -13.66 0.63
C ALA A 154 11.76 -13.44 1.31
N SER A 155 11.52 -12.23 1.78
CA SER A 155 10.25 -11.88 2.42
C SER A 155 9.57 -10.72 1.69
N LEU A 156 8.27 -10.88 1.45
CA LEU A 156 7.38 -9.81 1.05
C LEU A 156 6.66 -9.27 2.27
N ILE A 157 6.59 -7.95 2.38
CA ILE A 157 5.89 -7.29 3.47
C ILE A 157 4.63 -6.64 2.91
N ASN A 158 3.51 -7.01 3.50
CA ASN A 158 2.19 -6.47 3.19
C ASN A 158 1.75 -5.50 4.29
N ASP A 159 1.29 -4.33 3.90
CA ASP A 159 0.91 -3.25 4.82
C ASP A 159 -0.62 -3.12 4.93
N PHE A 160 -1.09 -2.98 6.16
CA PHE A 160 -2.49 -2.76 6.52
C PHE A 160 -2.66 -1.33 7.06
N ARG A 161 -3.88 -0.81 7.00
CA ARG A 161 -4.26 0.46 7.65
C ARG A 161 -5.17 0.24 8.83
N VAL A 162 -4.80 0.83 9.97
CA VAL A 162 -5.67 0.84 11.17
C VAL A 162 -6.74 1.92 11.00
N GLY A 163 -7.99 1.52 11.18
CA GLY A 163 -9.13 2.44 11.26
C GLY A 163 -9.33 2.95 12.69
N TYR A 164 -9.51 2.03 13.63
CA TYR A 164 -9.67 2.36 15.05
C TYR A 164 -9.20 1.23 15.97
N ILE A 165 -8.92 1.59 17.22
CA ILE A 165 -8.48 0.68 18.29
C ILE A 165 -9.54 0.68 19.38
N THR A 166 -9.87 -0.51 19.88
CA THR A 166 -10.77 -0.72 21.03
C THR A 166 -9.99 -1.33 22.20
N PRO A 167 -10.62 -1.51 23.38
CA PRO A 167 -9.99 -2.22 24.48
C PRO A 167 -9.67 -3.70 24.20
N GLU A 168 -10.34 -4.36 23.24
CA GLU A 168 -10.20 -5.80 23.02
C GLU A 168 -9.69 -6.18 21.62
N TYR A 169 -9.91 -5.32 20.62
CA TYR A 169 -9.51 -5.58 19.24
C TYR A 169 -9.14 -4.30 18.48
N ILE A 170 -8.52 -4.50 17.32
CA ILE A 170 -8.12 -3.45 16.38
C ILE A 170 -8.88 -3.66 15.07
N ARG A 171 -9.47 -2.59 14.53
CA ARG A 171 -10.04 -2.62 13.19
C ARG A 171 -8.97 -2.20 12.20
N ALA A 172 -8.57 -3.11 11.32
CA ALA A 172 -7.59 -2.87 10.27
C ALA A 172 -8.14 -3.24 8.89
N GLU A 173 -7.60 -2.65 7.83
CA GLU A 173 -7.98 -2.92 6.44
C GLU A 173 -6.74 -3.24 5.61
N GLY A 174 -6.87 -4.15 4.64
CA GLY A 174 -5.76 -4.62 3.79
C GLY A 174 -6.24 -5.50 2.62
N ASN A 175 -5.36 -5.77 1.67
CA ASN A 175 -5.72 -6.49 0.43
C ASN A 175 -5.59 -8.02 0.51
N PHE A 176 -4.94 -8.56 1.53
CA PHE A 176 -4.66 -9.99 1.61
C PHE A 176 -5.67 -10.71 2.49
N HIS A 177 -6.43 -11.63 1.90
CA HIS A 177 -7.47 -12.38 2.59
C HIS A 177 -6.94 -13.18 3.78
N GLN A 178 -7.68 -13.14 4.89
CA GLN A 178 -7.45 -13.96 6.08
C GLN A 178 -8.74 -14.68 6.45
N SER A 179 -8.62 -15.77 7.20
CA SER A 179 -9.74 -16.51 7.74
C SER A 179 -9.97 -16.18 9.22
N LYS A 180 -11.22 -16.28 9.66
CA LYS A 180 -11.55 -16.15 11.08
C LYS A 180 -10.85 -17.26 11.88
N GLY A 181 -10.15 -16.87 12.95
CA GLY A 181 -9.36 -17.76 13.79
C GLY A 181 -7.87 -17.76 13.47
N ASP A 182 -7.45 -17.16 12.34
CA ASP A 182 -6.04 -17.06 12.00
C ASP A 182 -5.28 -16.23 13.05
N VAL A 183 -4.08 -16.69 13.41
CA VAL A 183 -3.15 -15.97 14.29
C VAL A 183 -2.10 -15.30 13.42
N LEU A 184 -2.07 -13.97 13.47
CA LEU A 184 -1.17 -13.14 12.68
C LEU A 184 -0.07 -12.58 13.57
N GLU A 185 1.19 -12.74 13.17
CA GLU A 185 2.30 -11.99 13.75
C GLU A 185 2.50 -10.68 12.99
N LEU A 186 2.13 -9.56 13.62
CA LEU A 186 2.14 -8.25 12.99
C LEU A 186 3.24 -7.36 13.56
N SER A 187 3.94 -6.66 12.67
CA SER A 187 4.82 -5.56 13.05
C SER A 187 3.98 -4.29 13.23
N THR A 188 4.07 -3.66 14.40
CA THR A 188 3.24 -2.49 14.77
C THR A 188 4.07 -1.45 15.54
N SER A 189 3.61 -0.21 15.52
CA SER A 189 4.17 0.90 16.31
C SER A 189 3.42 1.12 17.63
N PHE A 190 2.62 0.14 18.09
CA PHE A 190 1.87 0.29 19.33
C PHE A 190 2.79 0.26 20.56
N PRO A 191 2.39 0.92 21.68
CA PRO A 191 3.20 0.92 22.89
C PRO A 191 3.38 -0.49 23.44
N LYS A 192 4.61 -0.98 23.50
CA LYS A 192 4.94 -2.31 24.05
C LYS A 192 4.58 -2.47 25.52
N GLU A 193 4.46 -1.35 26.25
CA GLU A 193 4.02 -1.34 27.65
C GLU A 193 2.54 -1.72 27.81
N THR A 194 1.72 -1.51 26.77
CA THR A 194 0.29 -1.84 26.76
C THR A 194 0.01 -3.14 26.01
N ILE A 195 0.70 -3.36 24.88
CA ILE A 195 0.57 -4.57 24.06
C ILE A 195 1.99 -5.14 23.80
N PRO A 196 2.52 -5.94 24.74
CA PRO A 196 3.83 -6.59 24.58
C PRO A 196 3.94 -7.55 23.39
N SER A 197 2.88 -8.34 23.13
CA SER A 197 2.91 -9.35 22.06
C SER A 197 2.71 -8.74 20.67
N LYS A 198 3.18 -9.47 19.65
CA LYS A 198 2.96 -9.18 18.23
C LYS A 198 1.82 -10.00 17.62
N GLN A 199 1.24 -10.91 18.38
CA GLN A 199 0.22 -11.84 17.89
C GLN A 199 -1.17 -11.21 17.97
N PHE A 200 -1.95 -11.36 16.91
CA PHE A 200 -3.32 -10.91 16.81
C PHE A 200 -4.18 -12.02 16.22
N ILE A 201 -5.40 -12.18 16.75
CA ILE A 201 -6.33 -13.22 16.30
C ILE A 201 -7.38 -12.59 15.40
N VAL A 202 -7.62 -13.14 14.23
CA VAL A 202 -8.68 -12.66 13.33
C VAL A 202 -10.05 -13.06 13.88
N ASN A 203 -10.77 -12.12 14.49
CA ASN A 203 -12.10 -12.36 15.05
C ASN A 203 -13.20 -12.35 13.98
N SER A 204 -13.07 -11.45 13.00
CA SER A 204 -14.00 -11.31 11.89
C SER A 204 -13.32 -10.70 10.66
N VAL A 205 -13.88 -10.99 9.49
CA VAL A 205 -13.42 -10.51 8.18
C VAL A 205 -14.63 -10.03 7.40
N SER A 206 -14.53 -8.88 6.73
CA SER A 206 -15.59 -8.34 5.88
C SER A 206 -15.00 -7.63 4.66
N ASP A 207 -15.67 -7.75 3.52
CA ASP A 207 -15.38 -7.07 2.24
C ASP A 207 -16.25 -5.82 2.03
N SER A 208 -16.87 -5.33 3.11
CA SER A 208 -17.83 -4.22 3.09
C SER A 208 -17.54 -3.20 4.21
N ASP A 209 -18.14 -2.02 4.08
CA ASP A 209 -18.01 -0.91 5.05
C ASP A 209 -16.57 -0.40 5.25
N LEU A 210 -15.76 -0.50 4.20
CA LEU A 210 -14.36 -0.10 4.14
C LEU A 210 -14.21 1.42 4.17
N TYR A 211 -13.15 1.87 4.84
CA TYR A 211 -12.78 3.28 4.91
C TYR A 211 -11.69 3.62 3.89
N TYR A 212 -10.70 2.76 3.74
CA TYR A 212 -9.61 2.89 2.78
C TYR A 212 -9.94 2.12 1.50
N ASP A 213 -9.05 2.23 0.52
CA ASP A 213 -9.18 1.55 -0.76
C ASP A 213 -8.48 0.19 -0.69
N PHE A 214 -9.05 -0.71 0.10
CA PHE A 214 -8.59 -2.09 0.27
C PHE A 214 -9.73 -3.06 -0.05
N ASP A 215 -9.42 -4.34 -0.15
CA ASP A 215 -10.42 -5.37 -0.43
C ASP A 215 -11.12 -5.90 0.84
N TYR A 216 -10.44 -5.83 1.99
CA TYR A 216 -10.93 -6.45 3.22
C TYR A 216 -10.70 -5.60 4.46
N SER A 217 -11.55 -5.84 5.44
CA SER A 217 -11.47 -5.32 6.80
C SER A 217 -11.45 -6.47 7.81
N TYR A 218 -10.70 -6.26 8.88
CA TYR A 218 -10.38 -7.24 9.90
C TYR A 218 -10.67 -6.67 11.28
N GLU A 219 -11.33 -7.46 12.13
CA GLU A 219 -11.30 -7.25 13.57
C GLU A 219 -10.23 -8.15 14.17
N LEU A 220 -9.10 -7.56 14.52
CA LEU A 220 -7.92 -8.23 15.05
C LEU A 220 -7.95 -8.20 16.58
N GLY A 221 -8.33 -9.30 17.21
CA GLY A 221 -8.28 -9.49 18.65
C GLY A 221 -6.87 -9.36 19.19
N ILE A 222 -6.70 -8.55 20.24
CA ILE A 222 -5.39 -8.27 20.82
C ILE A 222 -4.99 -9.42 21.74
N GLN A 223 -3.92 -10.12 21.40
CA GLN A 223 -3.23 -10.99 22.35
C GLN A 223 -2.24 -10.10 23.11
N PHE A 224 -2.51 -9.80 24.39
CA PHE A 224 -1.69 -8.85 25.13
C PHE A 224 -0.29 -9.39 25.42
N VAL A 225 -0.22 -10.65 25.84
CA VAL A 225 1.02 -11.35 26.21
C VAL A 225 1.00 -12.69 25.49
N SER A 226 2.14 -13.07 24.89
CA SER A 226 2.29 -14.36 24.21
C SER A 226 1.98 -15.52 25.15
N GLU A 227 1.34 -16.57 24.64
CA GLU A 227 1.04 -17.74 25.46
C GLU A 227 2.33 -18.43 25.93
N PRO A 228 2.41 -18.85 27.21
CA PRO A 228 3.56 -19.58 27.70
C PRO A 228 3.60 -20.97 27.07
N SER A 229 4.70 -21.27 26.38
CA SER A 229 4.97 -22.60 25.80
C SER A 229 6.28 -23.19 26.34
N ILE A 230 6.40 -24.52 26.25
CA ILE A 230 7.68 -25.21 26.46
C ILE A 230 8.45 -25.09 25.15
N SER A 231 9.72 -24.69 25.21
CA SER A 231 10.53 -24.57 24.00
C SER A 231 10.79 -25.95 23.39
N GLU A 232 10.88 -26.03 22.05
CA GLU A 232 11.21 -27.28 21.36
C GLU A 232 12.58 -27.80 21.80
N ALA A 233 13.57 -26.91 22.02
CA ALA A 233 14.89 -27.27 22.54
C ALA A 233 14.83 -27.92 23.94
N ASP A 234 13.96 -27.44 24.83
CA ASP A 234 13.76 -28.06 26.15
C ASP A 234 13.13 -29.46 26.04
N LEU A 235 12.19 -29.62 25.10
CA LEU A 235 11.56 -30.91 24.81
C LEU A 235 12.56 -31.89 24.17
N GLU A 236 13.39 -31.44 23.24
CA GLU A 236 14.46 -32.24 22.63
C GLU A 236 15.47 -32.67 23.68
N THR A 237 15.91 -31.74 24.55
CA THR A 237 16.85 -32.04 25.64
C THR A 237 16.26 -33.05 26.62
N ALA A 238 14.98 -32.91 26.99
CA ALA A 238 14.29 -33.87 27.85
C ALA A 238 14.12 -35.24 27.17
N ASN A 239 13.89 -35.26 25.85
CA ASN A 239 13.70 -36.49 25.08
C ASN A 239 15.01 -37.22 24.78
N ALA A 240 16.14 -36.51 24.76
CA ALA A 240 17.49 -37.06 24.57
C ALA A 240 18.06 -37.75 25.81
N LEU A 241 17.40 -37.67 26.97
CA LEU A 241 17.81 -38.38 28.19
C LEU A 241 17.54 -39.88 28.07
N GLU A 242 18.59 -40.69 28.20
CA GLU A 242 18.52 -42.16 28.11
C GLU A 242 17.89 -42.82 29.37
N ASP A 243 18.07 -42.21 30.55
CA ASP A 243 17.46 -42.70 31.80
C ASP A 243 15.96 -42.35 31.85
N PRO A 244 15.05 -43.35 31.88
CA PRO A 244 13.61 -43.13 31.93
C PRO A 244 13.16 -42.27 33.12
N LYS A 245 13.83 -42.39 34.27
CA LYS A 245 13.44 -41.68 35.49
C LYS A 245 13.91 -40.23 35.46
N ALA A 246 15.10 -39.96 34.92
CA ALA A 246 15.59 -38.61 34.69
C ALA A 246 14.72 -37.86 33.66
N LYS A 247 14.29 -38.55 32.59
CA LYS A 247 13.37 -38.02 31.58
C LYS A 247 12.01 -37.62 32.18
N GLU A 248 11.40 -38.51 32.96
CA GLU A 248 10.11 -38.25 33.61
C GLU A 248 10.19 -37.06 34.60
N ASN A 249 11.26 -37.00 35.39
CA ASN A 249 11.50 -35.89 36.31
C ASN A 249 11.65 -34.55 35.57
N ARG A 250 12.40 -34.52 34.46
CA ARG A 250 12.60 -33.30 33.66
C ARG A 250 11.32 -32.83 32.98
N LEU A 251 10.51 -33.75 32.44
CA LEU A 251 9.21 -33.42 31.86
C LEU A 251 8.24 -32.88 32.93
N THR A 252 8.24 -33.46 34.12
CA THR A 252 7.42 -32.99 35.26
C THR A 252 7.85 -31.59 35.71
N GLU A 253 9.15 -31.31 35.76
CA GLU A 253 9.69 -29.99 36.06
C GLU A 253 9.26 -28.95 35.02
N LEU A 254 9.37 -29.26 33.72
CA LEU A 254 8.92 -28.39 32.63
C LEU A 254 7.42 -28.11 32.70
N GLN A 255 6.59 -29.10 33.04
CA GLN A 255 5.16 -28.92 33.24
C GLN A 255 4.83 -28.04 34.45
N ASN A 256 5.55 -28.21 35.57
CA ASN A 256 5.37 -27.37 36.75
C ASN A 256 5.81 -25.92 36.48
N ASN A 257 6.93 -25.72 35.77
CA ASN A 257 7.38 -24.40 35.33
C ASN A 257 6.37 -23.74 34.39
N LEU A 258 5.77 -24.51 33.48
CA LEU A 258 4.70 -24.01 32.61
C LEU A 258 3.46 -23.58 33.41
N LYS A 259 3.06 -24.31 34.44
CA LYS A 259 1.95 -23.90 35.33
C LYS A 259 2.24 -22.59 36.06
N ILE A 260 3.45 -22.42 36.60
CA ILE A 260 3.86 -21.16 37.24
C ILE A 260 3.79 -20.01 36.23
N LYS A 261 4.37 -20.20 35.03
CA LYS A 261 4.31 -19.20 33.96
C LYS A 261 2.88 -18.88 33.51
N GLN A 262 1.95 -19.84 33.56
CA GLN A 262 0.54 -19.60 33.26
C GLN A 262 -0.13 -18.69 34.30
N GLU A 263 0.19 -18.84 35.59
CA GLU A 263 -0.32 -17.97 36.64
C GLU A 263 0.25 -16.54 36.55
N GLU A 264 1.54 -16.42 36.25
CA GLU A 264 2.20 -15.13 35.98
C GLU A 264 1.62 -14.45 34.74
N HIS A 265 1.45 -15.21 33.65
CA HIS A 265 0.84 -14.74 32.40
C HIS A 265 -0.58 -14.19 32.63
N ALA A 266 -1.42 -14.89 33.39
CA ALA A 266 -2.77 -14.43 33.70
C ALA A 266 -2.77 -13.07 34.44
N ASN A 267 -1.84 -12.89 35.38
CA ASN A 267 -1.66 -11.63 36.08
C ASN A 267 -1.16 -10.51 35.16
N GLU A 268 -0.19 -10.80 34.30
CA GLU A 268 0.38 -9.84 33.35
C GLU A 268 -0.67 -9.39 32.34
N VAL A 269 -1.42 -10.33 31.74
CA VAL A 269 -2.54 -10.03 30.84
C VAL A 269 -3.54 -9.10 31.50
N ARG A 270 -3.91 -9.34 32.77
CA ARG A 270 -4.83 -8.48 33.52
C ARG A 270 -4.28 -7.06 33.68
N VAL A 271 -2.99 -6.91 33.98
CA VAL A 271 -2.33 -5.60 34.12
C VAL A 271 -2.27 -4.87 32.77
N CYS A 272 -1.86 -5.55 31.70
CA CYS A 272 -1.79 -5.00 30.35
C CYS A 272 -3.17 -4.55 29.84
N LYS A 273 -4.22 -5.37 30.01
CA LYS A 273 -5.60 -4.99 29.68
C LYS A 273 -6.04 -3.71 30.40
N LYS A 274 -5.72 -3.58 31.69
CA LYS A 274 -6.06 -2.38 32.47
C LYS A 274 -5.30 -1.14 31.96
N LYS A 275 -4.00 -1.27 31.67
CA LYS A 275 -3.18 -0.18 31.11
C LYS A 275 -3.68 0.24 29.72
N HIS A 276 -3.94 -0.74 28.84
CA HIS A 276 -4.46 -0.49 27.51
C HIS A 276 -5.82 0.20 27.53
N LEU A 277 -6.75 -0.25 28.38
CA LEU A 277 -8.04 0.42 28.56
C LEU A 277 -7.87 1.88 29.00
N ALA A 278 -6.97 2.16 29.94
CA ALA A 278 -6.68 3.52 30.37
C ALA A 278 -6.10 4.37 29.23
N TRP A 279 -5.17 3.81 28.46
CA TRP A 279 -4.58 4.45 27.28
C TRP A 279 -5.64 4.74 26.20
N VAL A 280 -6.54 3.80 25.89
CA VAL A 280 -7.63 4.02 24.93
C VAL A 280 -8.56 5.14 25.41
N ASN A 281 -8.93 5.17 26.71
CA ASN A 281 -9.79 6.23 27.25
C ASN A 281 -9.15 7.63 27.13
N ASP A 282 -7.85 7.74 27.37
CA ASP A 282 -7.10 8.98 27.18
C ASP A 282 -7.14 9.41 25.71
N LYS A 283 -6.83 8.48 24.80
CA LYS A 283 -6.75 8.76 23.36
C LYS A 283 -8.08 9.08 22.67
N ILE A 284 -9.19 8.53 23.14
CA ILE A 284 -10.53 8.80 22.57
C ILE A 284 -10.84 10.31 22.55
N THR A 285 -10.39 11.07 23.55
CA THR A 285 -10.64 12.51 23.65
C THR A 285 -10.06 13.33 22.50
N PHE A 286 -9.05 12.78 21.80
CA PHE A 286 -8.40 13.41 20.65
C PHE A 286 -8.98 12.93 19.30
N SER A 287 -9.98 12.05 19.31
CA SER A 287 -10.54 11.44 18.11
C SER A 287 -11.94 11.96 17.80
N ASN A 288 -12.18 12.35 16.54
CA ASN A 288 -13.48 12.79 16.05
C ASN A 288 -13.96 11.87 14.92
N PRO A 289 -14.84 10.89 15.21
CA PRO A 289 -15.30 9.94 14.21
C PRO A 289 -16.21 10.58 13.17
N LYS A 290 -15.97 10.26 11.90
CA LYS A 290 -16.86 10.59 10.79
C LYS A 290 -17.88 9.48 10.61
N LYS A 291 -19.01 9.58 11.32
CA LYS A 291 -20.04 8.53 11.37
C LYS A 291 -20.78 8.39 10.04
N THR A 292 -21.14 9.50 9.42
CA THR A 292 -21.89 9.48 8.16
C THR A 292 -20.97 9.39 6.95
N LYS A 293 -21.33 8.46 6.06
CA LYS A 293 -20.68 8.20 4.78
C LYS A 293 -21.59 8.68 3.66
N ILE A 294 -21.04 9.48 2.74
CA ILE A 294 -21.74 10.09 1.62
C ILE A 294 -21.08 9.58 0.33
N LEU A 295 -21.87 9.05 -0.59
CA LEU A 295 -21.42 8.65 -1.93
C LEU A 295 -22.07 9.55 -2.96
N ILE A 296 -21.29 10.16 -3.84
CA ILE A 296 -21.77 11.08 -4.88
C ILE A 296 -21.43 10.50 -6.25
N PHE A 297 -22.45 10.34 -7.09
CA PHE A 297 -22.34 9.92 -8.49
C PHE A 297 -22.55 11.13 -9.41
N ASP A 298 -21.48 11.58 -10.05
CA ASP A 298 -21.52 12.64 -11.07
C ASP A 298 -20.40 12.44 -12.09
N GLY A 299 -20.75 12.24 -13.36
CA GLY A 299 -19.75 11.97 -14.41
C GLY A 299 -18.80 13.14 -14.69
N GLU A 300 -19.25 14.37 -14.46
CA GLU A 300 -18.45 15.58 -14.76
C GLU A 300 -17.76 16.15 -13.52
N MET A 301 -18.24 15.83 -12.32
CA MET A 301 -17.76 16.37 -11.03
C MET A 301 -17.75 17.90 -10.95
N ASN A 302 -18.51 18.60 -11.82
CA ASN A 302 -18.49 20.06 -11.95
C ASN A 302 -18.93 20.81 -10.68
N PHE A 303 -19.60 20.14 -9.74
CA PHE A 303 -19.95 20.75 -8.45
C PHE A 303 -18.72 21.04 -7.58
N LEU A 304 -17.61 20.31 -7.79
CA LEU A 304 -16.36 20.48 -7.05
C LEU A 304 -15.69 21.83 -7.31
N ASP A 305 -15.92 22.46 -8.46
CA ASP A 305 -15.37 23.79 -8.79
C ASP A 305 -15.82 24.87 -7.79
N SER A 306 -16.97 24.66 -7.14
CA SER A 306 -17.48 25.58 -6.13
C SER A 306 -16.96 25.32 -4.71
N VAL A 307 -16.30 24.17 -4.51
CA VAL A 307 -15.83 23.71 -3.20
C VAL A 307 -14.43 24.27 -2.93
N LYS A 308 -14.34 25.20 -1.97
CA LYS A 308 -13.08 25.87 -1.60
C LYS A 308 -12.24 25.10 -0.57
N THR A 309 -12.83 24.12 0.11
CA THR A 309 -12.21 23.39 1.22
C THR A 309 -11.95 21.94 0.85
N SER A 310 -11.03 21.31 1.56
CA SER A 310 -10.74 19.89 1.35
C SER A 310 -11.93 19.04 1.80
N LEU A 311 -12.29 18.00 1.02
CA LEU A 311 -13.36 17.08 1.40
C LEU A 311 -13.12 16.38 2.76
N ASP A 312 -11.85 16.21 3.14
CA ASP A 312 -11.46 15.63 4.43
C ASP A 312 -11.70 16.56 5.62
N GLN A 313 -11.99 17.85 5.42
CA GLN A 313 -12.29 18.78 6.51
C GLN A 313 -13.75 18.72 6.98
N PHE A 314 -14.66 18.22 6.14
CA PHE A 314 -16.05 18.02 6.53
C PHE A 314 -16.18 16.89 7.57
N PRO A 315 -17.17 16.93 8.49
CA PRO A 315 -17.39 15.90 9.51
C PRO A 315 -17.90 14.56 8.93
N TYR A 316 -17.94 14.42 7.61
CA TYR A 316 -18.45 13.27 6.89
C TYR A 316 -17.37 12.61 6.03
N THR A 317 -17.54 11.31 5.78
CA THR A 317 -16.72 10.59 4.81
C THR A 317 -17.36 10.73 3.44
N ILE A 318 -16.80 11.60 2.59
CA ILE A 318 -17.31 11.84 1.24
C ILE A 318 -16.51 11.00 0.24
N ARG A 319 -17.24 10.27 -0.61
CA ARG A 319 -16.72 9.45 -1.70
C ARG A 319 -17.37 9.88 -3.01
N LEU A 320 -16.58 9.88 -4.06
CA LEU A 320 -16.96 10.34 -5.38
C LEU A 320 -16.87 9.17 -6.34
N GLN A 321 -17.81 9.08 -7.27
CA GLN A 321 -17.82 8.11 -8.37
C GLN A 321 -18.32 8.79 -9.64
N THR A 322 -17.69 8.50 -10.77
CA THR A 322 -18.06 9.08 -12.06
C THR A 322 -19.15 8.28 -12.75
N VAL A 323 -19.20 6.97 -12.52
CA VAL A 323 -20.18 6.06 -13.11
C VAL A 323 -20.73 5.12 -12.04
N LEU A 324 -22.02 4.79 -12.16
CA LEU A 324 -22.60 3.69 -11.41
C LEU A 324 -22.28 2.38 -12.16
N THR A 325 -21.28 1.64 -11.69
CA THR A 325 -20.92 0.33 -12.27
C THR A 325 -22.07 -0.67 -12.11
N GLU A 326 -22.11 -1.72 -12.95
CA GLU A 326 -23.23 -2.67 -12.95
C GLU A 326 -23.35 -3.48 -11.65
N ASP A 327 -22.22 -3.81 -11.04
CA ASP A 327 -22.12 -4.51 -9.77
C ASP A 327 -22.32 -3.59 -8.55
N VAL A 328 -22.30 -2.26 -8.80
CA VAL A 328 -22.33 -1.21 -7.78
C VAL A 328 -21.34 -1.50 -6.66
N GLU A 329 -20.12 -1.93 -7.01
CA GLU A 329 -19.14 -2.38 -6.01
C GLU A 329 -18.88 -1.30 -4.95
N SER A 330 -18.86 -0.02 -5.35
CA SER A 330 -18.68 1.11 -4.45
C SER A 330 -19.75 1.18 -3.36
N LEU A 331 -20.98 0.70 -3.59
CA LEU A 331 -22.04 0.65 -2.58
C LEU A 331 -21.72 -0.39 -1.51
N ARG A 332 -21.27 -1.58 -1.91
CA ARG A 332 -20.84 -2.64 -0.99
C ARG A 332 -19.61 -2.20 -0.20
N LYS A 333 -18.58 -1.71 -0.90
CA LYS A 333 -17.30 -1.31 -0.30
C LYS A 333 -17.49 -0.15 0.67
N VAL A 334 -18.18 0.93 0.27
CA VAL A 334 -18.30 2.14 1.11
C VAL A 334 -19.42 2.03 2.14
N PHE A 335 -20.51 1.33 1.82
CA PHE A 335 -21.73 1.26 2.62
C PHE A 335 -22.27 2.67 3.01
N PRO A 336 -22.58 3.53 2.03
CA PRO A 336 -22.92 4.93 2.29
C PRO A 336 -24.29 5.07 2.96
N HIS A 337 -24.43 6.10 3.79
CA HIS A 337 -25.70 6.47 4.43
C HIS A 337 -26.53 7.44 3.59
N LEU A 338 -25.84 8.21 2.73
CA LEU A 338 -26.43 9.17 1.83
C LEU A 338 -25.82 8.99 0.45
N ILE A 339 -26.66 8.97 -0.58
CA ILE A 339 -26.25 8.80 -1.97
C ILE A 339 -26.79 9.99 -2.76
N GLY A 340 -25.89 10.81 -3.29
CA GLY A 340 -26.24 11.86 -4.26
C GLY A 340 -26.01 11.36 -5.67
N MET A 341 -27.00 11.48 -6.55
CA MET A 341 -26.87 11.08 -7.95
C MET A 341 -27.28 12.22 -8.86
N ASN A 342 -26.44 12.56 -9.82
CA ASN A 342 -26.77 13.52 -10.85
C ASN A 342 -27.55 12.83 -11.98
N LEU A 343 -28.81 13.20 -12.21
CA LEU A 343 -29.63 12.56 -13.24
C LEU A 343 -29.20 12.99 -14.65
N ILE A 344 -28.99 14.29 -14.83
CA ILE A 344 -28.62 14.91 -16.11
C ILE A 344 -27.42 15.83 -15.88
N SER A 345 -26.42 15.73 -16.74
CA SER A 345 -25.15 16.46 -16.57
C SER A 345 -25.32 17.96 -16.79
N LYS A 346 -24.48 18.76 -16.13
CA LYS A 346 -24.56 20.23 -16.22
C LYS A 346 -24.27 20.69 -17.64
N THR A 347 -23.25 20.13 -18.29
CA THR A 347 -22.89 20.55 -19.66
C THR A 347 -24.02 20.28 -20.65
N PHE A 348 -24.79 19.20 -20.46
CA PHE A 348 -25.96 18.92 -21.29
C PHE A 348 -27.06 19.94 -21.05
N LEU A 349 -27.37 20.26 -19.78
CA LEU A 349 -28.37 21.27 -19.45
C LEU A 349 -27.99 22.67 -19.95
N ASP A 350 -26.71 23.03 -19.89
CA ASP A 350 -26.22 24.31 -20.42
C ASP A 350 -26.39 24.39 -21.94
N LYS A 351 -26.19 23.27 -22.66
CA LYS A 351 -26.47 23.17 -24.11
C LYS A 351 -27.97 23.24 -24.39
N PHE A 352 -28.77 22.48 -23.65
CA PHE A 352 -30.22 22.41 -23.80
C PHE A 352 -30.90 23.77 -23.60
N ASN A 353 -30.40 24.57 -22.66
CA ASN A 353 -30.93 25.89 -22.35
C ASN A 353 -30.31 27.02 -23.19
N ASN A 354 -29.51 26.70 -24.21
CA ASN A 354 -28.91 27.72 -25.06
C ASN A 354 -29.99 28.43 -25.90
N PRO A 355 -30.16 29.76 -25.75
CA PRO A 355 -31.22 30.50 -26.45
C PRO A 355 -31.02 30.57 -27.97
N ASN A 356 -29.84 30.23 -28.48
CA ASN A 356 -29.48 30.32 -29.90
C ASN A 356 -29.66 29.00 -30.67
N LEU A 357 -30.34 28.01 -30.09
CA LEU A 357 -30.61 26.74 -30.76
C LEU A 357 -31.63 26.91 -31.90
N THR A 358 -31.38 26.23 -33.02
CA THR A 358 -32.37 26.06 -34.09
C THR A 358 -33.49 25.08 -33.66
N LEU A 359 -34.63 25.11 -34.35
CA LEU A 359 -35.74 24.18 -34.11
C LEU A 359 -35.30 22.70 -34.20
N VAL A 360 -34.49 22.38 -35.20
CA VAL A 360 -33.98 21.01 -35.43
C VAL A 360 -33.04 20.58 -34.30
N GLU A 361 -32.14 21.45 -33.85
CA GLU A 361 -31.24 21.15 -32.73
C GLU A 361 -32.02 20.98 -31.42
N LYS A 362 -33.08 21.76 -31.23
CA LYS A 362 -33.95 21.64 -30.06
C LYS A 362 -34.69 20.30 -30.04
N GLU A 363 -35.28 19.89 -31.15
CA GLU A 363 -35.94 18.57 -31.26
C GLU A 363 -34.96 17.42 -31.01
N ALA A 364 -33.75 17.48 -31.59
CA ALA A 364 -32.71 16.49 -31.36
C ALA A 364 -32.26 16.42 -29.89
N LEU A 365 -32.09 17.57 -29.22
CA LEU A 365 -31.74 17.63 -27.81
C LEU A 365 -32.88 17.17 -26.89
N GLU A 366 -34.15 17.35 -27.27
CA GLU A 366 -35.30 16.80 -26.55
C GLU A 366 -35.36 15.27 -26.64
N GLU A 367 -35.03 14.68 -27.79
CA GLU A 367 -34.89 13.23 -27.94
C GLU A 367 -33.70 12.70 -27.11
N GLU A 368 -32.54 13.35 -27.19
CA GLU A 368 -31.35 12.99 -26.40
C GLU A 368 -31.62 13.11 -24.88
N LEU A 369 -32.38 14.12 -24.46
CA LEU A 369 -32.78 14.28 -23.06
C LEU A 369 -33.62 13.09 -22.59
N LYS A 370 -34.61 12.64 -23.38
CA LYS A 370 -35.44 11.48 -23.03
C LYS A 370 -34.61 10.20 -22.92
N GLU A 371 -33.66 9.99 -23.83
CA GLU A 371 -32.76 8.84 -23.78
C GLU A 371 -31.87 8.87 -22.53
N ARG A 372 -31.25 10.02 -22.24
CA ARG A 372 -30.41 10.22 -21.04
C ARG A 372 -31.21 10.05 -19.76
N GLU A 373 -32.42 10.62 -19.67
CA GLU A 373 -33.31 10.44 -18.52
C GLU A 373 -33.67 8.96 -18.31
N THR A 374 -34.02 8.25 -19.39
CA THR A 374 -34.34 6.82 -19.34
C THR A 374 -33.15 6.00 -18.83
N ASN A 375 -31.95 6.26 -19.35
CA ASN A 375 -30.73 5.58 -18.92
C ASN A 375 -30.41 5.86 -17.43
N SER A 376 -30.49 7.10 -17.00
CA SER A 376 -30.24 7.48 -15.60
C SER A 376 -31.31 6.92 -14.64
N LEU A 377 -32.57 6.81 -15.05
CA LEU A 377 -33.63 6.15 -14.27
C LEU A 377 -33.44 4.63 -14.19
N ASN A 378 -32.93 4.01 -15.25
CA ASN A 378 -32.54 2.60 -15.22
C ASN A 378 -31.41 2.37 -14.21
N HIS A 379 -30.41 3.26 -14.18
CA HIS A 379 -29.33 3.23 -13.18
C HIS A 379 -29.87 3.43 -11.75
N LEU A 380 -30.77 4.38 -11.54
CA LEU A 380 -31.46 4.56 -10.25
C LEU A 380 -32.21 3.29 -9.83
N GLY A 381 -32.91 2.64 -10.76
CA GLY A 381 -33.62 1.39 -10.50
C GLY A 381 -32.68 0.27 -10.05
N ARG A 382 -31.53 0.12 -10.72
CA ARG A 382 -30.48 -0.84 -10.31
C ARG A 382 -29.95 -0.53 -8.91
N LEU A 383 -29.67 0.74 -8.62
CA LEU A 383 -29.22 1.19 -7.30
C LEU A 383 -30.25 0.85 -6.21
N VAL A 384 -31.52 1.21 -6.41
CA VAL A 384 -32.58 0.95 -5.42
C VAL A 384 -32.80 -0.54 -5.22
N LYS A 385 -32.76 -1.34 -6.28
CA LYS A 385 -32.81 -2.80 -6.18
C LYS A 385 -31.69 -3.33 -5.28
N ARG A 386 -30.44 -2.92 -5.54
CA ARG A 386 -29.29 -3.35 -4.73
C ARG A 386 -29.40 -2.92 -3.27
N VAL A 387 -29.93 -1.72 -3.02
CA VAL A 387 -30.20 -1.21 -1.67
C VAL A 387 -31.20 -2.11 -0.95
N LYS A 388 -32.31 -2.46 -1.60
CA LYS A 388 -33.35 -3.34 -1.04
C LYS A 388 -32.87 -4.77 -0.79
N ASP A 389 -32.00 -5.28 -1.67
CA ASP A 389 -31.40 -6.61 -1.55
C ASP A 389 -30.39 -6.70 -0.39
N THR A 390 -30.00 -5.57 0.19
CA THR A 390 -29.02 -5.51 1.29
C THR A 390 -29.74 -5.42 2.63
N GLU A 391 -29.50 -6.40 3.50
CA GLU A 391 -30.18 -6.47 4.80
C GLU A 391 -29.84 -5.27 5.69
N ASN A 392 -30.86 -4.72 6.37
CA ASN A 392 -30.73 -3.59 7.30
C ASN A 392 -30.12 -2.31 6.70
N TYR A 393 -30.16 -2.16 5.37
CA TYR A 393 -29.56 -1.03 4.67
C TYR A 393 -30.62 -0.06 4.11
N THR A 394 -30.61 1.19 4.60
CA THR A 394 -31.64 2.19 4.27
C THR A 394 -31.08 3.61 4.08
N PRO A 395 -30.22 3.84 3.06
CA PRO A 395 -29.66 5.15 2.77
C PRO A 395 -30.68 6.16 2.27
N PHE A 396 -30.41 7.46 2.43
CA PHE A 396 -31.13 8.48 1.65
C PHE A 396 -30.57 8.54 0.23
N ILE A 397 -31.44 8.59 -0.77
CA ILE A 397 -31.04 8.74 -2.17
C ILE A 397 -31.56 10.08 -2.67
N ILE A 398 -30.65 10.98 -3.05
CA ILE A 398 -30.96 12.31 -3.55
C ILE A 398 -30.65 12.36 -5.04
N VAL A 399 -31.65 12.63 -5.85
CA VAL A 399 -31.54 12.68 -7.31
C VAL A 399 -31.59 14.13 -7.77
N PHE A 400 -30.45 14.67 -8.20
CA PHE A 400 -30.30 16.04 -8.68
C PHE A 400 -30.64 16.18 -10.16
N ASN A 401 -30.89 17.42 -10.61
CA ASN A 401 -31.27 17.73 -11.98
C ASN A 401 -32.48 16.90 -12.46
N CYS A 402 -33.41 16.61 -11.55
CA CYS A 402 -34.60 15.81 -11.83
C CYS A 402 -35.75 16.75 -12.23
N LEU A 403 -35.85 17.05 -13.53
CA LEU A 403 -36.80 18.06 -14.04
C LEU A 403 -38.25 17.55 -14.06
N ASN A 404 -38.42 16.30 -14.50
CA ASN A 404 -39.72 15.72 -14.86
C ASN A 404 -40.35 14.85 -13.75
N PHE A 405 -39.61 14.50 -12.71
CA PHE A 405 -40.10 13.59 -11.66
C PHE A 405 -40.09 14.26 -10.28
N THR A 406 -41.10 13.93 -9.49
CA THR A 406 -41.22 14.36 -8.09
C THR A 406 -40.71 13.28 -7.14
N SER A 407 -40.38 13.64 -5.89
CA SER A 407 -40.01 12.66 -4.87
C SER A 407 -41.08 11.60 -4.72
N LYS A 408 -42.36 12.00 -4.71
CA LYS A 408 -43.49 11.07 -4.55
C LYS A 408 -43.58 10.10 -5.72
N SER A 409 -43.46 10.58 -6.96
CA SER A 409 -43.48 9.69 -8.13
C SER A 409 -42.32 8.70 -8.12
N LEU A 410 -41.09 9.13 -7.76
CA LEU A 410 -39.96 8.20 -7.67
C LEU A 410 -40.13 7.20 -6.52
N GLN A 411 -40.61 7.64 -5.36
CA GLN A 411 -40.87 6.78 -4.21
C GLN A 411 -41.89 5.69 -4.53
N ASP A 412 -42.96 6.04 -5.25
CA ASP A 412 -44.01 5.11 -5.65
C ASP A 412 -43.52 4.16 -6.74
N THR A 413 -42.81 4.65 -7.77
CA THR A 413 -42.26 3.84 -8.87
C THR A 413 -41.27 2.78 -8.38
N TYR A 414 -40.37 3.15 -7.47
CA TYR A 414 -39.34 2.23 -6.97
C TYR A 414 -39.70 1.59 -5.63
N GLU A 415 -40.89 1.89 -5.08
CA GLU A 415 -41.34 1.48 -3.76
C GLU A 415 -40.26 1.71 -2.68
N TYR A 416 -39.62 2.88 -2.70
CA TYR A 416 -38.55 3.23 -1.78
C TYR A 416 -38.78 4.62 -1.19
N PRO A 417 -39.19 4.74 0.09
CA PRO A 417 -39.66 6.01 0.65
C PRO A 417 -38.56 7.06 0.88
N LEU A 418 -37.28 6.66 0.80
CA LEU A 418 -36.13 7.53 1.10
C LEU A 418 -35.49 8.14 -0.17
N ILE A 419 -36.16 8.08 -1.32
CA ILE A 419 -35.77 8.83 -2.52
C ILE A 419 -36.27 10.27 -2.42
N ILE A 420 -35.41 11.22 -2.75
CA ILE A 420 -35.69 12.65 -2.77
C ILE A 420 -35.28 13.20 -4.14
N SER A 421 -36.24 13.74 -4.90
CA SER A 421 -35.95 14.47 -6.13
C SER A 421 -35.55 15.91 -5.81
N HIS A 422 -34.50 16.42 -6.43
CA HIS A 422 -34.11 17.82 -6.39
C HIS A 422 -33.97 18.37 -7.81
N LYS A 423 -34.68 19.46 -8.09
CA LYS A 423 -34.67 20.11 -9.42
C LYS A 423 -33.41 20.93 -9.70
N GLY A 424 -32.73 21.38 -8.64
CA GLY A 424 -31.52 22.18 -8.77
C GLY A 424 -30.31 21.34 -9.20
N LYS A 425 -29.26 22.07 -9.62
CA LYS A 425 -27.94 21.51 -9.87
C LYS A 425 -27.40 20.80 -8.64
N MET A 426 -26.56 19.80 -8.86
CA MET A 426 -25.82 19.16 -7.78
C MET A 426 -24.99 20.21 -7.02
N ASP A 427 -25.18 20.22 -5.71
CA ASP A 427 -24.57 21.18 -4.79
C ASP A 427 -24.17 20.46 -3.51
N LEU A 428 -22.89 20.57 -3.13
CA LEU A 428 -22.37 19.90 -1.95
C LEU A 428 -23.02 20.45 -0.67
N ASP A 429 -23.31 21.75 -0.58
CA ASP A 429 -23.91 22.35 0.61
C ASP A 429 -25.30 21.78 0.90
N TYR A 430 -26.09 21.51 -0.15
CA TYR A 430 -27.37 20.83 -0.01
C TYR A 430 -27.20 19.39 0.50
N ILE A 431 -26.25 18.64 -0.06
CA ILE A 431 -25.92 17.27 0.37
C ILE A 431 -25.51 17.24 1.85
N LEU A 432 -24.67 18.19 2.27
CA LEU A 432 -24.21 18.30 3.66
C LEU A 432 -25.37 18.60 4.63
N LYS A 433 -26.30 19.50 4.27
CA LYS A 433 -27.52 19.75 5.06
C LYS A 433 -28.38 18.50 5.21
N MET A 434 -28.49 17.69 4.14
CA MET A 434 -29.24 16.44 4.19
C MET A 434 -28.55 15.38 5.05
N ALA A 435 -27.21 15.34 5.06
CA ALA A 435 -26.43 14.49 5.96
C ALA A 435 -26.63 14.88 7.43
N GLU A 436 -26.66 16.18 7.75
CA GLU A 436 -26.94 16.66 9.11
C GLU A 436 -28.34 16.23 9.59
N ILE A 437 -29.36 16.38 8.73
CA ILE A 437 -30.72 15.92 9.04
C ILE A 437 -30.76 14.41 9.27
N PHE A 438 -30.02 13.64 8.47
CA PHE A 438 -29.91 12.19 8.62
C PHE A 438 -29.28 11.83 9.96
N GLU A 439 -28.14 12.43 10.32
CA GLU A 439 -27.45 12.16 11.59
C GLU A 439 -28.32 12.45 12.79
N ARG A 440 -28.99 13.61 12.81
CA ARG A 440 -29.91 13.95 13.90
C ARG A 440 -30.99 12.88 14.08
N LYS A 441 -31.62 12.45 12.99
CA LYS A 441 -32.63 11.38 13.02
C LYS A 441 -32.07 10.04 13.52
N GLN A 442 -30.84 9.68 13.13
CA GLN A 442 -30.22 8.44 13.61
C GLN A 442 -29.86 8.50 15.09
N VAL A 443 -29.35 9.64 15.56
CA VAL A 443 -29.04 9.88 16.97
C VAL A 443 -30.31 9.80 17.82
N ASP A 444 -31.39 10.44 17.40
CA ASP A 444 -32.68 10.39 18.09
C ASP A 444 -33.23 8.96 18.16
N LYS A 445 -33.17 8.22 17.04
CA LYS A 445 -33.60 6.82 16.96
C LYS A 445 -32.74 5.90 17.85
N TYR A 446 -31.43 6.11 17.89
CA TYR A 446 -30.52 5.37 18.74
C TYR A 446 -30.79 5.65 20.22
N ASN A 447 -30.91 6.93 20.60
CA ASN A 447 -31.21 7.35 21.96
C ASN A 447 -32.51 6.73 22.46
N ALA A 448 -33.57 6.77 21.66
CA ALA A 448 -34.86 6.15 22.01
C ALA A 448 -34.73 4.63 22.22
N LYS A 449 -33.98 3.92 21.37
CA LYS A 449 -33.73 2.48 21.51
C LYS A 449 -32.94 2.15 22.78
N VAL A 450 -31.89 2.91 23.08
CA VAL A 450 -31.05 2.71 24.28
C VAL A 450 -31.86 2.99 25.54
N GLU A 451 -32.64 4.07 25.57
CA GLU A 451 -33.50 4.40 26.71
C GLU A 451 -34.56 3.31 26.96
N ALA A 452 -35.21 2.82 25.90
CA ALA A 452 -36.14 1.70 26.00
C ALA A 452 -35.45 0.43 26.53
N LYS A 453 -34.22 0.15 26.08
CA LYS A 453 -33.43 -0.99 26.55
C LYS A 453 -33.04 -0.86 28.02
N ILE A 454 -32.55 0.31 28.45
CA ILE A 454 -32.24 0.62 29.85
C ILE A 454 -33.48 0.44 30.72
N ALA A 455 -34.62 0.99 30.31
CA ALA A 455 -35.88 0.83 31.03
C ALA A 455 -36.29 -0.65 31.15
N SER A 456 -36.13 -1.44 30.07
CA SER A 456 -36.42 -2.87 30.08
C SER A 456 -35.51 -3.67 31.03
N LEU A 457 -34.22 -3.32 31.09
CA LEU A 457 -33.23 -3.98 31.95
C LEU A 457 -33.46 -3.62 33.42
N ARG A 458 -33.71 -2.34 33.72
CA ARG A 458 -34.05 -1.88 35.08
C ARG A 458 -35.33 -2.50 35.61
N LYS A 459 -36.33 -2.74 34.75
CA LYS A 459 -37.55 -3.48 35.12
C LYS A 459 -37.27 -4.95 35.46
N LYS A 460 -36.31 -5.61 34.79
CA LYS A 460 -35.95 -7.01 35.04
C LYS A 460 -35.20 -7.20 36.35
N ASP A 461 -34.20 -6.35 36.62
CA ASP A 461 -33.43 -6.39 37.86
C ASP A 461 -32.92 -4.97 38.22
N PRO A 462 -33.64 -4.26 39.11
CA PRO A 462 -33.26 -2.92 39.54
C PRO A 462 -31.90 -2.86 40.25
N LYS A 463 -31.52 -3.92 40.99
CA LYS A 463 -30.27 -3.94 41.77
C LYS A 463 -29.06 -4.10 40.86
N LYS A 464 -29.15 -4.96 39.85
CA LYS A 464 -28.05 -5.21 38.89
C LYS A 464 -27.90 -4.08 37.86
N TYR A 465 -29.01 -3.52 37.36
CA TYR A 465 -29.01 -2.62 36.21
C TYR A 465 -29.29 -1.15 36.56
N GLY A 466 -29.46 -0.81 37.84
CA GLY A 466 -29.79 0.55 38.29
C GLY A 466 -28.75 1.61 37.89
N ARG A 467 -27.47 1.22 37.76
CA ARG A 467 -26.35 2.12 37.42
C ARG A 467 -26.00 2.19 35.93
N ILE A 468 -26.67 1.41 35.08
CA ILE A 468 -26.40 1.44 33.64
C ILE A 468 -26.80 2.81 33.07
N THR A 469 -25.90 3.36 32.26
CA THR A 469 -26.00 4.62 31.55
C THR A 469 -25.97 4.40 30.03
N LYS A 470 -26.18 5.46 29.24
CA LYS A 470 -26.05 5.39 27.78
C LYS A 470 -24.62 5.04 27.33
N ALA A 471 -23.62 5.55 28.05
CA ALA A 471 -22.21 5.34 27.75
C ALA A 471 -21.80 3.86 27.83
N ASP A 472 -22.52 3.04 28.61
CA ASP A 472 -22.27 1.60 28.71
C ASP A 472 -22.69 0.82 27.45
N PHE A 473 -23.47 1.44 26.55
CA PHE A 473 -23.86 0.87 25.25
C PHE A 473 -22.99 1.39 24.10
N GLU A 474 -22.14 2.39 24.34
CA GLU A 474 -21.24 2.94 23.34
C GLU A 474 -19.89 2.25 23.40
N GLU A 475 -19.48 1.66 22.28
CA GLU A 475 -18.15 1.07 22.18
C GLU A 475 -17.07 2.15 22.16
N LYS A 476 -16.05 1.96 22.99
CA LYS A 476 -14.90 2.84 23.10
C LYS A 476 -13.97 2.63 21.91
N ARG A 477 -13.99 3.56 20.96
CA ARG A 477 -13.18 3.51 19.73
C ARG A 477 -12.26 4.71 19.64
N TYR A 478 -10.96 4.46 19.67
CA TYR A 478 -9.93 5.47 19.35
C TYR A 478 -9.62 5.42 17.86
N TYR A 479 -9.98 6.47 17.11
CA TYR A 479 -9.69 6.57 15.68
C TYR A 479 -8.29 7.13 15.47
N VAL A 480 -7.43 6.33 14.85
CA VAL A 480 -6.01 6.68 14.65
C VAL A 480 -5.88 7.68 13.51
N ASN A 481 -5.03 8.69 13.67
CA ASN A 481 -4.73 9.63 12.60
C ASN A 481 -4.00 8.92 11.45
N LYS A 482 -4.40 9.17 10.20
CA LYS A 482 -3.85 8.52 8.98
C LYS A 482 -2.35 8.73 8.77
N ASN A 483 -1.78 9.77 9.38
CA ASN A 483 -0.37 10.12 9.28
C ASN A 483 0.45 9.63 10.48
N ASP A 484 -0.19 9.05 11.49
CA ASP A 484 0.48 8.49 12.66
C ASP A 484 1.09 7.13 12.30
N ASP A 485 2.26 6.79 12.83
CA ASP A 485 2.90 5.49 12.60
C ASP A 485 2.03 4.32 13.11
N MET A 486 1.22 4.54 14.15
CA MET A 486 0.24 3.56 14.66
C MET A 486 -0.86 3.23 13.65
N SER A 487 -1.01 4.01 12.58
CA SER A 487 -2.01 3.75 11.55
C SER A 487 -1.59 2.64 10.57
N PHE A 488 -0.41 2.04 10.77
CA PHE A 488 0.13 1.00 9.91
C PHE A 488 0.42 -0.27 10.70
N LEU A 489 0.08 -1.42 10.12
CA LEU A 489 0.50 -2.75 10.56
C LEU A 489 1.15 -3.45 9.37
N SER A 490 2.10 -4.34 9.61
CA SER A 490 2.73 -5.10 8.53
C SER A 490 2.73 -6.59 8.83
N LEU A 491 2.41 -7.39 7.82
CA LEU A 491 2.52 -8.85 7.81
C LEU A 491 3.65 -9.26 6.85
N THR A 492 4.47 -10.20 7.26
CA THR A 492 5.55 -10.74 6.45
C THR A 492 5.13 -12.07 5.82
N HIS A 493 5.41 -12.24 4.53
CA HIS A 493 5.19 -13.46 3.77
C HIS A 493 6.53 -13.98 3.27
N ASP A 494 6.80 -15.27 3.48
CA ASP A 494 7.99 -15.91 2.94
C ASP A 494 7.75 -16.33 1.49
N ILE A 495 8.74 -16.06 0.65
CA ILE A 495 8.74 -16.36 -0.78
C ILE A 495 10.10 -16.89 -1.21
N GLU A 496 10.14 -17.48 -2.39
CA GLU A 496 11.38 -17.89 -3.04
C GLU A 496 11.54 -17.20 -4.39
N VAL A 497 12.63 -16.46 -4.55
CA VAL A 497 12.94 -15.71 -5.78
C VAL A 497 13.52 -16.65 -6.82
N LEU A 498 12.91 -16.65 -8.01
CA LEU A 498 13.30 -17.50 -9.14
C LEU A 498 14.19 -16.76 -10.14
N THR A 499 13.81 -15.52 -10.47
CA THR A 499 14.58 -14.68 -11.38
C THR A 499 14.50 -13.21 -10.97
N ILE A 500 15.58 -12.47 -11.17
CA ILE A 500 15.60 -11.02 -10.97
C ILE A 500 16.30 -10.31 -12.14
N SER A 501 15.81 -9.13 -12.47
CA SER A 501 16.41 -8.19 -13.43
C SER A 501 16.31 -6.77 -12.86
N GLU A 502 16.77 -5.76 -13.59
CA GLU A 502 16.65 -4.36 -13.15
C GLU A 502 15.20 -3.88 -13.00
N THR A 503 14.28 -4.46 -13.77
CA THR A 503 12.88 -4.00 -13.88
C THR A 503 11.89 -5.03 -13.33
N GLU A 504 12.17 -6.31 -13.48
CA GLU A 504 11.23 -7.40 -13.22
C GLU A 504 11.81 -8.43 -12.24
N ILE A 505 10.96 -8.97 -11.38
CA ILE A 505 11.23 -10.12 -10.51
C ILE A 505 10.17 -11.20 -10.75
N THR A 506 10.59 -12.46 -10.69
CA THR A 506 9.69 -13.62 -10.65
C THR A 506 9.97 -14.39 -9.38
N PHE A 507 8.92 -14.72 -8.62
CA PHE A 507 9.04 -15.43 -7.35
C PHE A 507 7.89 -16.44 -7.20
N LYS A 508 8.10 -17.43 -6.34
CA LYS A 508 7.07 -18.38 -5.92
C LYS A 508 6.64 -18.15 -4.48
N SER A 509 5.38 -18.43 -4.20
CA SER A 509 4.81 -18.42 -2.85
C SER A 509 3.85 -19.60 -2.70
N GLU A 510 3.85 -20.21 -1.52
CA GLU A 510 2.90 -21.28 -1.16
C GLU A 510 1.47 -20.73 -0.99
N ARG A 511 1.35 -19.45 -0.64
CA ARG A 511 0.05 -18.78 -0.44
C ARG A 511 -0.32 -17.97 -1.66
N GLN A 512 -1.62 -17.93 -1.96
CA GLN A 512 -2.14 -17.06 -2.99
C GLN A 512 -2.05 -15.59 -2.52
N LEU A 513 -1.29 -14.77 -3.24
CA LEU A 513 -1.13 -13.34 -2.99
C LEU A 513 -2.15 -12.55 -3.82
N SER A 514 -2.55 -11.40 -3.29
CA SER A 514 -3.42 -10.46 -4.00
C SER A 514 -2.62 -9.65 -5.01
N PRO A 515 -3.21 -9.23 -6.14
CA PRO A 515 -2.54 -8.42 -7.14
C PRO A 515 -2.34 -6.97 -6.65
N SER A 516 -1.34 -6.77 -5.80
CA SER A 516 -1.03 -5.47 -5.19
C SER A 516 0.47 -5.19 -5.15
N THR A 517 0.81 -4.02 -4.61
CA THR A 517 2.19 -3.64 -4.28
C THR A 517 2.58 -4.20 -2.92
N TYR A 518 3.77 -4.81 -2.85
CA TYR A 518 4.40 -5.31 -1.64
C TYR A 518 5.75 -4.62 -1.43
N ARG A 519 6.18 -4.50 -0.17
CA ARG A 519 7.58 -4.15 0.12
C ARG A 519 8.43 -5.40 0.06
N PHE A 520 9.67 -5.26 -0.40
CA PHE A 520 10.59 -6.35 -0.63
C PHE A 520 11.95 -5.98 -0.08
N ASP A 521 12.58 -6.85 0.70
CA ASP A 521 13.78 -6.51 1.48
C ASP A 521 15.09 -7.10 0.92
N VAL A 522 15.05 -8.19 0.14
CA VAL A 522 16.25 -8.95 -0.30
C VAL A 522 16.21 -9.18 -1.81
N PRO A 523 17.20 -8.78 -2.62
CA PRO A 523 18.56 -8.37 -2.23
C PRO A 523 18.68 -6.90 -1.84
N LEU A 524 17.63 -6.11 -2.01
CA LEU A 524 17.59 -4.70 -1.65
C LEU A 524 16.17 -4.29 -1.26
N LYS A 525 16.07 -3.20 -0.51
CA LYS A 525 14.80 -2.63 -0.06
C LYS A 525 14.11 -1.87 -1.19
N CYS A 526 13.07 -2.45 -1.76
CA CYS A 526 12.27 -1.84 -2.81
C CYS A 526 10.78 -2.17 -2.66
N SER A 527 9.99 -1.71 -3.62
CA SER A 527 8.59 -2.12 -3.77
C SER A 527 8.46 -2.97 -5.02
N VAL A 528 7.62 -3.99 -4.94
CA VAL A 528 7.29 -4.86 -6.07
C VAL A 528 5.79 -4.86 -6.29
N THR A 529 5.35 -4.63 -7.52
CA THR A 529 3.93 -4.68 -7.89
C THR A 529 3.66 -5.90 -8.76
N ILE A 530 2.78 -6.79 -8.31
CA ILE A 530 2.40 -7.99 -9.05
C ILE A 530 1.61 -7.58 -10.30
N VAL A 531 2.02 -8.11 -11.45
CA VAL A 531 1.42 -7.77 -12.76
C VAL A 531 0.94 -9.03 -13.48
N PRO A 532 -0.12 -8.94 -14.28
CA PRO A 532 -0.62 -10.08 -15.02
C PRO A 532 0.37 -10.48 -16.12
N THR A 533 0.46 -11.78 -16.38
CA THR A 533 1.14 -12.38 -17.53
C THR A 533 0.09 -13.13 -18.34
N ASP A 534 -0.13 -12.71 -19.59
CA ASP A 534 -1.15 -13.27 -20.47
C ASP A 534 -2.56 -13.27 -19.82
N GLY A 535 -2.88 -12.16 -19.14
CA GLY A 535 -4.16 -11.95 -18.44
C GLY A 535 -4.29 -12.61 -17.07
N ASN A 536 -3.29 -13.39 -16.61
CA ASN A 536 -3.33 -14.08 -15.31
C ASN A 536 -2.27 -13.52 -14.35
N TYR A 537 -2.62 -13.24 -13.10
CA TYR A 537 -1.70 -12.71 -12.09
C TYR A 537 -0.70 -13.73 -11.56
N PHE A 538 -0.99 -15.02 -11.69
CA PHE A 538 -0.10 -16.09 -11.29
C PHE A 538 -0.26 -17.31 -12.18
N GLN A 539 0.79 -18.13 -12.20
CA GLN A 539 0.77 -19.48 -12.76
C GLN A 539 0.89 -20.48 -11.62
N LYS A 540 0.03 -21.50 -11.61
CA LYS A 540 0.07 -22.53 -10.57
C LYS A 540 1.09 -23.59 -10.94
N ASP A 541 2.02 -23.88 -10.03
CA ASP A 541 3.05 -24.91 -10.17
C ASP A 541 2.97 -25.85 -8.96
N GLY A 542 2.25 -26.97 -9.11
CA GLY A 542 1.96 -27.88 -7.99
C GLY A 542 1.11 -27.22 -6.91
N GLN A 543 1.68 -27.07 -5.71
CA GLN A 543 1.07 -26.36 -4.58
C GLN A 543 1.42 -24.86 -4.56
N ASP A 544 2.42 -24.45 -5.34
CA ASP A 544 2.95 -23.10 -5.34
C ASP A 544 2.28 -22.22 -6.40
N PHE A 545 2.40 -20.91 -6.18
CA PHE A 545 1.96 -19.87 -7.08
C PHE A 545 3.16 -19.06 -7.54
N ILE A 546 3.37 -18.99 -8.86
CA ILE A 546 4.45 -18.24 -9.49
C ILE A 546 3.92 -16.88 -9.96
N TYR A 547 4.55 -15.81 -9.50
CA TYR A 547 4.18 -14.43 -9.80
C TYR A 547 5.26 -13.73 -10.60
N LYS A 548 4.82 -12.81 -11.47
CA LYS A 548 5.67 -11.80 -12.08
C LYS A 548 5.37 -10.45 -11.43
N ALA A 549 6.40 -9.71 -11.04
CA ALA A 549 6.25 -8.38 -10.46
C ALA A 549 7.27 -7.37 -11.02
N PHE A 550 6.89 -6.09 -10.97
CA PHE A 550 7.74 -4.97 -11.36
C PHE A 550 8.40 -4.31 -10.16
N ILE A 551 9.70 -4.07 -10.26
CA ILE A 551 10.53 -3.46 -9.22
C ILE A 551 10.46 -1.95 -9.37
N HIS A 552 10.02 -1.25 -8.32
CA HIS A 552 10.01 0.21 -8.28
C HIS A 552 10.43 0.71 -6.90
N SER A 553 10.32 2.03 -6.68
CA SER A 553 10.80 2.70 -5.46
C SER A 553 12.32 2.62 -5.25
N VAL A 554 13.08 2.45 -6.34
CA VAL A 554 14.54 2.34 -6.38
C VAL A 554 15.19 3.61 -6.94
N ASP A 555 16.37 3.95 -6.43
CA ASP A 555 17.24 5.01 -6.98
C ASP A 555 18.39 4.43 -7.83
N GLU A 556 19.28 5.29 -8.34
CA GLU A 556 20.42 4.86 -9.17
C GLU A 556 21.42 3.97 -8.40
N ILE A 557 21.55 4.17 -7.08
CA ILE A 557 22.45 3.39 -6.24
C ILE A 557 21.88 1.98 -6.10
N ASP A 558 20.58 1.86 -5.85
CA ASP A 558 19.88 0.58 -5.78
C ASP A 558 19.97 -0.18 -7.10
N LYS A 559 19.74 0.50 -8.24
CA LYS A 559 19.83 -0.13 -9.56
C LYS A 559 21.23 -0.65 -9.86
N LYS A 560 22.28 0.09 -9.48
CA LYS A 560 23.67 -0.42 -9.52
C LYS A 560 23.84 -1.64 -8.62
N GLY A 561 23.20 -1.66 -7.44
CA GLY A 561 23.12 -2.82 -6.56
C GLY A 561 22.47 -4.04 -7.23
N ILE A 562 21.33 -3.86 -7.91
CA ILE A 562 20.65 -4.92 -8.68
C ILE A 562 21.58 -5.46 -9.75
N ARG A 563 22.20 -4.58 -10.55
CA ARG A 563 23.13 -4.98 -11.62
C ARG A 563 24.26 -5.84 -11.08
N LYS A 564 24.86 -5.43 -9.96
CA LYS A 564 25.92 -6.20 -9.30
C LYS A 564 25.40 -7.58 -8.89
N TYR A 565 24.26 -7.64 -8.22
CA TYR A 565 23.67 -8.89 -7.75
C TYR A 565 23.27 -9.84 -8.90
N VAL A 566 22.69 -9.30 -9.97
CA VAL A 566 22.35 -10.03 -11.20
C VAL A 566 23.62 -10.62 -11.82
N ASN A 567 24.67 -9.80 -11.96
CA ASN A 567 25.94 -10.25 -12.52
C ASN A 567 26.60 -11.32 -11.63
N ASP A 568 26.64 -11.13 -10.31
CA ASP A 568 27.21 -12.10 -9.38
C ASP A 568 26.49 -13.46 -9.48
N THR A 569 25.17 -13.45 -9.66
CA THR A 569 24.36 -14.66 -9.89
C THR A 569 24.65 -15.31 -11.23
N PHE A 570 24.77 -14.52 -12.31
CA PHE A 570 25.10 -15.00 -13.65
C PHE A 570 26.50 -15.61 -13.75
N PHE A 571 27.47 -15.03 -13.04
CA PHE A 571 28.87 -15.45 -13.06
C PHE A 571 29.22 -16.36 -11.88
N ALA A 572 28.27 -16.85 -11.08
CA ALA A 572 28.52 -17.66 -9.89
C ALA A 572 29.50 -18.83 -10.17
N ASP A 573 29.31 -19.58 -11.26
CA ASP A 573 30.20 -20.68 -11.64
C ASP A 573 31.61 -20.24 -12.04
N LEU A 574 31.72 -19.05 -12.63
CA LEU A 574 32.98 -18.45 -13.06
C LEU A 574 33.71 -17.83 -11.88
N ASN A 575 32.97 -17.29 -10.91
CA ASN A 575 33.46 -16.74 -9.66
C ASN A 575 33.93 -17.87 -8.73
N GLU A 576 33.20 -18.97 -8.60
CA GLU A 576 33.67 -20.16 -7.87
C GLU A 576 34.97 -20.72 -8.45
N LYS A 577 35.11 -20.74 -9.78
CA LYS A 577 36.37 -21.14 -10.43
C LYS A 577 37.49 -20.14 -10.15
N ARG A 578 37.23 -18.84 -10.26
CA ARG A 578 38.21 -17.79 -9.94
C ARG A 578 38.61 -17.79 -8.47
N ASP A 579 37.70 -18.06 -7.55
CA ASP A 579 37.98 -18.13 -6.11
C ASP A 579 38.84 -19.36 -5.79
N LYS A 580 38.59 -20.50 -6.45
CA LYS A 580 39.48 -21.67 -6.38
C LYS A 580 40.86 -21.35 -6.94
N GLU A 581 40.95 -20.74 -8.12
CA GLU A 581 42.22 -20.30 -8.72
C GLU A 581 42.97 -19.29 -7.83
N LEU A 582 42.25 -18.36 -7.16
CA LEU A 582 42.82 -17.38 -6.24
C LEU A 582 43.32 -18.03 -4.95
N GLN A 583 42.58 -19.00 -4.41
CA GLN A 583 43.01 -19.80 -3.26
C GLN A 583 44.24 -20.65 -3.61
N GLU A 584 44.24 -21.30 -4.76
CA GLU A 584 45.39 -22.04 -5.29
C GLU A 584 46.60 -21.13 -5.48
N PHE A 585 46.41 -19.93 -6.03
CA PHE A 585 47.48 -18.93 -6.19
C PHE A 585 48.01 -18.43 -4.85
N LYS A 586 47.13 -18.15 -3.87
CA LYS A 586 47.55 -17.75 -2.51
C LYS A 586 48.31 -18.87 -1.80
N ASN A 587 47.84 -20.10 -1.93
CA ASN A 587 48.50 -21.27 -1.35
C ASN A 587 49.88 -21.50 -1.99
N LEU A 588 49.99 -21.37 -3.32
CA LEU A 588 51.26 -21.44 -4.04
C LEU A 588 52.22 -20.32 -3.67
N ASN A 589 51.71 -19.10 -3.49
CA ASN A 589 52.55 -17.96 -3.12
C ASN A 589 53.05 -18.09 -1.67
N ASN A 590 52.22 -18.60 -0.76
CA ASN A 590 52.61 -18.93 0.61
C ASN A 590 53.63 -20.09 0.64
N SER A 591 53.45 -21.14 -0.16
CA SER A 591 54.41 -22.24 -0.23
C SER A 591 55.76 -21.79 -0.81
N ILE A 592 55.76 -20.90 -1.82
CA ILE A 592 56.99 -20.31 -2.36
C ILE A 592 57.67 -19.37 -1.33
N LEU A 593 56.89 -18.64 -0.53
CA LEU A 593 57.41 -17.83 0.57
C LEU A 593 58.03 -18.70 1.68
N GLU A 594 57.42 -19.83 2.01
CA GLU A 594 57.97 -20.81 2.96
C GLU A 594 59.20 -21.53 2.40
N GLU A 595 59.23 -21.87 1.11
CA GLU A 595 60.41 -22.41 0.45
C GLU A 595 61.55 -21.40 0.38
N LYS A 596 61.25 -20.10 0.17
CA LYS A 596 62.26 -19.04 0.22
C LYS A 596 62.79 -18.85 1.63
N LYS A 597 61.92 -18.83 2.65
CA LYS A 597 62.34 -18.73 4.05
C LYS A 597 63.17 -19.92 4.49
N SER A 598 62.78 -21.14 4.12
CA SER A 598 63.56 -22.34 4.44
C SER A 598 64.89 -22.43 3.67
N LYS A 599 64.97 -21.88 2.45
CA LYS A 599 66.24 -21.72 1.73
C LYS A 599 67.12 -20.62 2.33
N GLU A 600 66.54 -19.52 2.78
CA GLU A 600 67.26 -18.46 3.50
C GLU A 600 67.75 -18.98 4.86
N GLU A 601 66.94 -19.71 5.63
CA GLU A 601 67.33 -20.35 6.90
C GLU A 601 68.43 -21.40 6.69
N LYS A 602 68.36 -22.24 5.66
CA LYS A 602 69.45 -23.17 5.32
C LYS A 602 70.73 -22.44 4.88
N SER A 603 70.61 -21.37 4.11
CA SER A 603 71.78 -20.57 3.72
C SER A 603 72.43 -19.85 4.90
N VAL A 604 71.63 -19.46 5.90
CA VAL A 604 72.08 -18.82 7.14
C VAL A 604 72.68 -19.85 8.11
N GLU A 605 72.15 -21.06 8.19
CA GLU A 605 72.77 -22.17 8.94
C GLU A 605 74.08 -22.64 8.28
N GLU A 606 74.14 -22.78 6.95
CA GLU A 606 75.38 -23.12 6.23
C GLU A 606 76.43 -22.00 6.37
N THR A 607 76.05 -20.72 6.30
CA THR A 607 77.01 -19.62 6.58
C THR A 607 77.38 -19.48 8.05
N LEU A 608 76.54 -19.88 9.01
CA LEU A 608 76.90 -19.89 10.43
C LEU A 608 77.79 -21.09 10.81
N GLU A 609 77.67 -22.22 10.11
CA GLU A 609 78.60 -23.35 10.24
C GLU A 609 79.96 -23.06 9.57
N GLU A 610 80.00 -22.32 8.45
CA GLU A 610 81.25 -21.84 7.86
C GLU A 610 81.93 -20.73 8.71
N ILE A 611 81.16 -19.78 9.26
CA ILE A 611 81.71 -18.70 10.11
C ILE A 611 82.18 -19.18 11.50
N ASN A 612 81.65 -20.29 12.02
CA ASN A 612 82.16 -20.90 13.25
C ASN A 612 83.39 -21.80 13.04
N ASN A 613 83.66 -22.23 11.79
CA ASN A 613 84.90 -22.95 11.45
C ASN A 613 86.05 -21.99 11.06
N ASP A 614 85.75 -20.76 10.61
CA ASP A 614 86.75 -19.76 10.18
C ASP A 614 87.07 -18.66 11.22
N ARG A 615 86.65 -18.81 12.49
CA ARG A 615 86.90 -17.83 13.56
C ARG A 615 88.06 -18.16 14.51
N ASP A 616 88.94 -19.08 14.13
CA ASP A 616 90.21 -19.35 14.84
C ASP A 616 91.47 -18.82 14.13
N GLU A 617 91.39 -18.19 12.95
CA GLU A 617 92.58 -17.62 12.30
C GLU A 617 92.42 -16.17 11.80
N GLU A 618 93.27 -15.32 12.38
CA GLU A 618 93.84 -14.08 11.82
C GLU A 618 93.00 -12.80 11.73
N ALA A 619 93.14 -12.03 12.82
CA ALA A 619 93.06 -10.58 12.82
C ALA A 619 94.17 -9.92 11.97
N ARG A 620 93.80 -8.99 11.07
CA ARG A 620 94.35 -7.61 10.99
C ARG A 620 93.68 -6.75 9.88
N PRO A 621 93.71 -5.40 10.01
CA PRO A 621 92.74 -4.51 9.37
C PRO A 621 93.31 -3.52 8.31
N LYS A 622 92.36 -2.77 7.71
CA LYS A 622 92.43 -1.54 6.86
C LYS A 622 92.22 -1.84 5.36
N ASP A 623 91.39 -1.11 4.62
CA ASP A 623 91.42 0.35 4.47
C ASP A 623 90.12 0.95 3.87
N ASN A 624 89.99 2.27 4.02
CA ASN A 624 88.92 3.15 3.52
C ASN A 624 88.92 3.38 1.99
N SER A 625 87.73 3.55 1.39
CA SER A 625 87.36 4.58 0.39
C SER A 625 85.96 4.28 -0.18
N SER A 626 84.95 5.12 0.10
CA SER A 626 84.43 6.21 -0.75
C SER A 626 84.13 5.76 -2.19
N ILE A 627 82.88 5.78 -2.65
CA ILE A 627 82.22 6.82 -3.48
C ILE A 627 80.88 6.14 -3.87
N GLY A 628 79.70 6.74 -3.94
CA GLY A 628 79.27 8.13 -4.02
C GLY A 628 78.04 8.16 -4.93
N PHE A 629 76.93 8.67 -4.39
CA PHE A 629 75.85 9.43 -5.03
C PHE A 629 75.53 9.22 -6.54
N SER A 630 74.24 9.00 -6.85
CA SER A 630 73.38 10.09 -7.35
C SER A 630 71.97 9.59 -7.72
N ARG A 631 70.97 10.04 -6.93
CA ARG A 631 69.59 10.24 -7.37
C ARG A 631 69.49 11.63 -7.99
N LYS A 632 68.73 11.78 -9.08
CA LYS A 632 67.95 12.99 -9.33
C LYS A 632 66.74 12.68 -10.23
N LEU A 633 65.56 12.81 -9.63
CA LEU A 633 64.33 13.25 -10.26
C LEU A 633 64.36 14.78 -10.38
N LYS A 634 63.80 15.30 -11.48
CA LYS A 634 63.14 16.60 -11.65
C LYS A 634 62.01 16.32 -12.65
N ASP A 635 60.75 16.46 -12.26
CA ASP A 635 59.96 17.71 -12.26
C ASP A 635 59.82 18.23 -13.71
N ASP A 636 58.62 18.15 -14.29
CA ASP A 636 57.43 18.96 -13.99
C ASP A 636 56.13 18.13 -14.12
#